data_AF-A0A559QKZ1-F1
#
_entry.id   AF-A0A559QKZ1-F1
#
_cell.length_a   1.000
_cell.length_b   1.000
_cell.length_c   1.000
_cell.angle_alpha   90.00
_cell.angle_beta   90.00
_cell.angle_gamma   90.00
#
_symmetry.space_group_name_H-M   'P 1'
#
loop_
_entity.id
_entity.type
_entity.pdbx_description
1 polymer ?
#
loop_
_entity_poly.entity_id
_entity_poly.type
_entity_poly.pdbx_seq_one_letter_code
_entity_poly.pdbx_strand_id
1 'polypeptide(L)'
;MTQQLASMQNCFQGRYTAVECMKISLALASLRRDQIAISTLSAEIMHLSFDDALNYITEVNIEQVLQRNGNSKVIAAYFYFSVICNQMRYLSEAFEQNNYPFLAVVNLEELSETNQRRVTDFEQFNYLALPNESFLIALTCLKAIFLPEFNERAHWPLPENTLRIGCAHGIDVPITHTLHTYGGAQLFDAILSPTGGQHLPSDYLINSIPPQLIDHKRNSVTVIPFGSPKLDKLYRLCHAEQAKKRRIVYHLSNWDMESNASKSNLLDNLRNIAIHFFEYEILFRPFPNDLERPELLEVIDACRDLKNIVLSRASSYVEDYASAAFMVTHREQTGLNFALASDCPVFCITQCLTKHPLIETDFGFKVSDLPSLIQHAHAYLNNTLTPERLLRKTNKIANRGRSLEVLLEYFDLFLAGKHHPTWRVMRLHRDNHVQKYGITEVETCLEEMRVSPFSYIPLARAAVSLYPKNATILLLCAQAYAKTPQPGSQPFYYYYWYRSLSLLAQAIANINTAKQRRNLIAWISSVAWQMSYELEQYLSEPRYFGDDFNKVLEVISDFKQAEKIPDMKIANPPEYAIDDTVLRKISQASGKTNTVNIFGASELAERLIAVNTHNRTISINAIYDSNPDKKGLLMNNIEVTSISESSNTEFPFLICSINHAGVMREQLRQLYGNNITIINMVEILDMRAGHL
;
A
#
# COMPACT_ATOMS: atom_id res chain seq x y z
N MET A 1 -19.88 -26.83 -0.54
CA MET A 1 -19.12 -26.34 -1.70
C MET A 1 -17.76 -27.02 -1.80
N THR A 2 -16.93 -27.13 -0.74
CA THR A 2 -15.61 -27.83 -0.82
C THR A 2 -15.66 -29.25 -1.40
N GLN A 3 -16.58 -30.12 -0.95
CA GLN A 3 -16.75 -31.47 -1.52
C GLN A 3 -17.24 -31.44 -2.98
N GLN A 4 -18.04 -30.44 -3.32
CA GLN A 4 -18.59 -30.24 -4.66
C GLN A 4 -17.50 -29.76 -5.63
N LEU A 5 -16.70 -28.78 -5.21
CA LEU A 5 -15.51 -28.31 -5.93
C LEU A 5 -14.51 -29.45 -6.13
N ALA A 6 -14.25 -30.27 -5.12
CA ALA A 6 -13.38 -31.44 -5.24
C ALA A 6 -13.92 -32.47 -6.25
N SER A 7 -15.23 -32.73 -6.24
CA SER A 7 -15.87 -33.62 -7.23
C SER A 7 -15.78 -33.07 -8.66
N MET A 8 -15.91 -31.75 -8.83
CA MET A 8 -15.84 -31.08 -10.13
C MET A 8 -14.41 -31.01 -10.66
N GLN A 9 -13.42 -30.82 -9.79
CA GLN A 9 -11.99 -30.89 -10.17
C GLN A 9 -11.65 -32.24 -10.80
N ASN A 10 -12.24 -33.33 -10.30
CA ASN A 10 -12.05 -34.67 -10.87
C ASN A 10 -12.66 -34.81 -12.28
N CYS A 11 -13.76 -34.10 -12.59
CA CYS A 11 -14.39 -34.14 -13.92
C CYS A 11 -13.53 -33.52 -15.02
N PHE A 12 -12.65 -32.57 -14.66
CA PHE A 12 -11.77 -31.87 -15.60
C PHE A 12 -10.30 -32.32 -15.49
N GLN A 13 -10.02 -33.26 -14.58
CA GLN A 13 -8.67 -33.76 -14.33
C GLN A 13 -8.12 -34.44 -15.59
N GLY A 14 -6.91 -34.03 -16.00
CA GLY A 14 -6.27 -34.51 -17.23
C GLY A 14 -6.50 -33.63 -18.46
N ARG A 15 -7.38 -32.61 -18.38
CA ARG A 15 -7.59 -31.62 -19.44
C ARG A 15 -7.09 -30.22 -19.08
N TYR A 16 -7.31 -29.80 -17.84
CA TYR A 16 -6.86 -28.51 -17.33
C TYR A 16 -5.88 -28.69 -16.16
N THR A 17 -5.08 -27.67 -15.89
CA THR A 17 -4.26 -27.58 -14.68
C THR A 17 -5.12 -27.49 -13.43
N ALA A 18 -4.53 -27.74 -12.25
CA ALA A 18 -5.27 -27.69 -10.98
C ALA A 18 -5.91 -26.31 -10.72
N VAL A 19 -5.21 -25.23 -11.06
CA VAL A 19 -5.70 -23.85 -10.94
C VAL A 19 -6.84 -23.58 -11.92
N GLU A 20 -6.71 -24.00 -13.17
CA GLU A 20 -7.76 -23.85 -14.19
C GLU A 20 -9.03 -24.63 -13.81
N CYS A 21 -8.89 -25.88 -13.33
CA CYS A 21 -10.02 -26.65 -12.78
C CYS A 21 -10.72 -25.89 -11.66
N MET A 22 -9.97 -25.19 -10.80
CA MET A 22 -10.53 -24.40 -9.71
C MET A 22 -11.26 -23.14 -10.20
N LYS A 23 -10.71 -22.44 -11.19
CA LYS A 23 -11.35 -21.27 -11.84
C LYS A 23 -12.68 -21.66 -12.48
N ILE A 24 -12.70 -22.74 -13.27
CA ILE A 24 -13.94 -23.28 -13.85
C ILE A 24 -14.91 -23.68 -12.75
N SER A 25 -14.42 -24.34 -11.69
CA SER A 25 -15.31 -24.80 -10.61
C SER A 25 -15.99 -23.65 -9.87
N LEU A 26 -15.27 -22.55 -9.62
CA LEU A 26 -15.85 -21.32 -9.08
C LEU A 26 -16.85 -20.66 -10.03
N ALA A 27 -16.53 -20.60 -11.33
CA ALA A 27 -17.44 -20.06 -12.34
C ALA A 27 -18.75 -20.86 -12.43
N LEU A 28 -18.66 -22.19 -12.38
CA LEU A 28 -19.83 -23.08 -12.38
C LEU A 28 -20.67 -22.94 -11.11
N ALA A 29 -20.03 -22.79 -9.95
CA ALA A 29 -20.70 -22.64 -8.65
C ALA A 29 -21.21 -21.21 -8.37
N SER A 30 -20.92 -20.26 -9.27
CA SER A 30 -21.44 -18.89 -9.18
C SER A 30 -22.97 -18.88 -9.07
N LEU A 31 -23.49 -17.85 -8.42
CA LEU A 31 -24.92 -17.62 -8.22
C LEU A 31 -25.65 -18.71 -7.41
N ARG A 32 -24.90 -19.47 -6.60
CA ARG A 32 -25.35 -20.63 -5.81
C ARG A 32 -26.11 -21.65 -6.65
N ARG A 33 -25.61 -21.93 -7.85
CA ARG A 33 -26.19 -22.90 -8.78
C ARG A 33 -26.29 -24.28 -8.12
N ASP A 34 -27.43 -24.95 -8.31
CA ASP A 34 -27.62 -26.31 -7.82
C ASP A 34 -26.79 -27.34 -8.61
N GLN A 35 -26.71 -28.55 -8.09
CA GLN A 35 -25.88 -29.62 -8.68
C GLN A 35 -26.34 -30.03 -10.08
N ILE A 36 -27.64 -29.94 -10.38
CA ILE A 36 -28.19 -30.33 -11.68
C ILE A 36 -27.72 -29.32 -12.73
N ALA A 37 -27.94 -28.04 -12.47
CA ALA A 37 -27.53 -26.97 -13.37
C ALA A 37 -26.00 -26.91 -13.54
N ILE A 38 -25.22 -27.20 -12.49
CA ILE A 38 -23.77 -27.37 -12.62
C ILE A 38 -23.42 -28.53 -13.55
N SER A 39 -24.08 -29.68 -13.38
CA SER A 39 -23.78 -30.88 -14.16
C SER A 39 -24.14 -30.71 -15.64
N THR A 40 -25.26 -30.03 -15.93
CA THR A 40 -25.65 -29.64 -17.31
C THR A 40 -24.62 -28.72 -17.94
N LEU A 41 -24.25 -27.63 -17.27
CA LEU A 41 -23.30 -26.66 -17.80
C LEU A 41 -21.89 -27.27 -17.95
N SER A 42 -21.48 -28.13 -17.02
CA SER A 42 -20.24 -28.92 -17.15
C SER A 42 -20.25 -29.76 -18.42
N ALA A 43 -21.36 -30.44 -18.74
CA ALA A 43 -21.46 -31.26 -19.95
C ALA A 43 -21.38 -30.43 -21.23
N GLU A 44 -21.95 -29.21 -21.22
CA GLU A 44 -21.88 -28.27 -22.34
C GLU A 44 -20.46 -27.77 -22.59
N ILE A 45 -19.66 -27.52 -21.56
CA ILE A 45 -18.29 -27.00 -21.72
C ILE A 45 -17.22 -28.08 -21.85
N MET A 46 -17.54 -29.36 -21.62
CA MET A 46 -16.57 -30.46 -21.59
C MET A 46 -15.76 -30.61 -22.88
N HIS A 47 -16.19 -30.03 -24.00
CA HIS A 47 -15.48 -30.09 -25.28
C HIS A 47 -14.72 -28.80 -25.64
N LEU A 48 -14.84 -27.74 -24.84
CA LEU A 48 -14.25 -26.42 -25.11
C LEU A 48 -12.81 -26.28 -24.57
N SER A 49 -12.06 -25.32 -25.12
CA SER A 49 -10.78 -24.89 -24.52
C SER A 49 -11.03 -24.27 -23.12
N PHE A 50 -10.00 -24.08 -22.31
CA PHE A 50 -10.15 -23.46 -20.99
C PHE A 50 -10.77 -22.05 -21.10
N ASP A 51 -10.22 -21.21 -21.97
CA ASP A 51 -10.70 -19.83 -22.15
C ASP A 51 -12.12 -19.78 -22.72
N ASP A 52 -12.43 -20.63 -23.71
CA ASP A 52 -13.78 -20.71 -24.28
C ASP A 52 -14.81 -21.21 -23.26
N ALA A 53 -14.46 -22.24 -22.47
CA ALA A 53 -15.31 -22.74 -21.40
C ALA A 53 -15.59 -21.66 -20.36
N LEU A 54 -14.56 -20.93 -19.93
CA LEU A 54 -14.68 -19.91 -18.91
C LEU A 54 -15.50 -18.71 -19.41
N ASN A 55 -15.29 -18.27 -20.66
CA ASN A 55 -16.08 -17.22 -21.29
C ASN A 55 -17.55 -17.63 -21.43
N TYR A 56 -17.82 -18.85 -21.89
CA TYR A 56 -19.18 -19.39 -22.02
C TYR A 56 -19.93 -19.40 -20.68
N ILE A 57 -19.30 -19.94 -19.62
CA ILE A 57 -19.91 -19.93 -18.28
C ILE A 57 -20.17 -18.50 -17.81
N THR A 58 -19.25 -17.58 -18.09
CA THR A 58 -19.34 -16.17 -17.69
C THR A 58 -20.53 -15.48 -18.36
N GLU A 59 -20.73 -15.68 -19.66
CA GLU A 59 -21.88 -15.15 -20.39
C GLU A 59 -23.20 -15.67 -19.80
N VAL A 60 -23.31 -17.00 -19.60
CA VAL A 60 -24.48 -17.62 -18.95
C VAL A 60 -24.73 -17.04 -17.56
N ASN A 61 -23.68 -16.84 -16.76
CA ASN A 61 -23.81 -16.26 -15.43
C ASN A 61 -24.27 -14.79 -15.47
N ILE A 62 -23.73 -13.98 -16.38
CA ILE A 62 -24.12 -12.58 -16.56
C ILE A 62 -25.59 -12.47 -16.98
N GLU A 63 -26.02 -13.28 -17.95
CA GLU A 63 -27.42 -13.33 -18.36
C GLU A 63 -28.34 -13.69 -17.18
N GLN A 64 -27.95 -14.67 -16.36
CA GLN A 64 -28.72 -15.03 -15.16
C GLN A 64 -28.79 -13.89 -14.14
N VAL A 65 -27.70 -13.14 -13.93
CA VAL A 65 -27.73 -11.94 -13.07
C VAL A 65 -28.70 -10.90 -13.62
N LEU A 66 -28.64 -10.62 -14.92
CA LEU A 66 -29.50 -9.63 -15.56
C LEU A 66 -30.98 -10.06 -15.53
N GLN A 67 -31.27 -11.34 -15.77
CA GLN A 67 -32.63 -11.90 -15.71
C GLN A 67 -33.21 -11.88 -14.28
N ARG A 68 -32.42 -12.28 -13.28
CA ARG A 68 -32.87 -12.31 -11.87
C ARG A 68 -33.16 -10.92 -11.32
N ASN A 69 -32.39 -9.92 -11.76
CA ASN A 69 -32.48 -8.57 -11.20
C ASN A 69 -33.34 -7.64 -12.06
N GLY A 70 -33.50 -7.89 -13.36
CA GLY A 70 -34.29 -7.04 -14.26
C GLY A 70 -33.86 -5.56 -14.16
N ASN A 71 -34.82 -4.68 -13.84
CA ASN A 71 -34.56 -3.25 -13.60
C ASN A 71 -34.11 -2.92 -12.15
N SER A 72 -33.98 -3.93 -11.28
CA SER A 72 -33.54 -3.75 -9.90
C SER A 72 -32.09 -3.28 -9.87
N LYS A 73 -31.84 -2.29 -9.04
CA LYS A 73 -30.53 -1.67 -8.86
C LYS A 73 -29.69 -2.54 -7.93
N VAL A 74 -28.75 -3.30 -8.51
CA VAL A 74 -27.86 -4.20 -7.78
C VAL A 74 -26.69 -3.42 -7.20
N ILE A 75 -26.33 -3.73 -5.96
CA ILE A 75 -25.11 -3.27 -5.30
C ILE A 75 -24.08 -4.39 -5.37
N ALA A 76 -22.85 -4.07 -5.73
CA ALA A 76 -21.79 -5.07 -5.79
C ALA A 76 -20.60 -4.73 -4.89
N ALA A 77 -19.80 -5.74 -4.55
CA ALA A 77 -18.43 -5.53 -4.09
C ALA A 77 -17.47 -6.34 -4.95
N TYR A 78 -16.36 -5.74 -5.32
CA TYR A 78 -15.31 -6.39 -6.10
C TYR A 78 -14.26 -7.01 -5.17
N PHE A 79 -14.07 -8.32 -5.32
CA PHE A 79 -13.17 -9.11 -4.49
C PHE A 79 -11.85 -9.38 -5.20
N TYR A 80 -10.78 -9.04 -4.50
CA TYR A 80 -9.42 -9.47 -4.79
C TYR A 80 -8.99 -10.49 -3.76
N PHE A 81 -8.14 -11.44 -4.16
CA PHE A 81 -7.52 -12.40 -3.26
C PHE A 81 -6.43 -11.78 -2.36
N SER A 82 -6.63 -10.53 -1.89
CA SER A 82 -5.73 -9.74 -1.03
C SER A 82 -6.32 -9.46 0.37
N VAL A 83 -5.58 -8.74 1.23
CA VAL A 83 -6.05 -8.41 2.60
C VAL A 83 -7.37 -7.61 2.63
N ILE A 84 -7.70 -6.90 1.54
CA ILE A 84 -8.93 -6.09 1.41
C ILE A 84 -10.18 -6.98 1.24
N CYS A 85 -10.01 -8.22 0.77
CA CYS A 85 -11.09 -9.21 0.66
C CYS A 85 -11.93 -9.34 1.94
N ASN A 86 -11.30 -9.26 3.12
CA ASN A 86 -12.01 -9.37 4.39
C ASN A 86 -13.00 -8.21 4.59
N GLN A 87 -12.63 -6.99 4.19
CA GLN A 87 -13.53 -5.84 4.26
C GLN A 87 -14.69 -5.98 3.26
N MET A 88 -14.41 -6.45 2.04
CA MET A 88 -15.44 -6.71 1.04
C MET A 88 -16.41 -7.82 1.48
N ARG A 89 -15.89 -8.85 2.16
CA ARG A 89 -16.71 -9.90 2.77
C ARG A 89 -17.67 -9.33 3.81
N TYR A 90 -17.17 -8.53 4.76
CA TYR A 90 -18.02 -7.91 5.77
C TYR A 90 -19.07 -6.96 5.18
N LEU A 91 -18.72 -6.21 4.13
CA LEU A 91 -19.69 -5.41 3.38
C LEU A 91 -20.77 -6.32 2.77
N SER A 92 -20.37 -7.39 2.08
CA SER A 92 -21.29 -8.30 1.41
C SER A 92 -22.28 -8.94 2.38
N GLU A 93 -21.78 -9.47 3.50
CA GLU A 93 -22.61 -10.05 4.57
C GLU A 93 -23.63 -9.04 5.10
N ALA A 94 -23.21 -7.80 5.38
CA ALA A 94 -24.09 -6.78 5.93
C ALA A 94 -25.17 -6.32 4.93
N PHE A 95 -24.82 -6.15 3.65
CA PHE A 95 -25.79 -5.76 2.64
C PHE A 95 -26.79 -6.88 2.33
N GLU A 96 -26.35 -8.14 2.24
CA GLU A 96 -27.26 -9.30 2.09
C GLU A 96 -28.23 -9.41 3.28
N GLN A 97 -27.73 -9.29 4.52
CA GLN A 97 -28.56 -9.37 5.73
C GLN A 97 -29.60 -8.25 5.84
N ASN A 98 -29.37 -7.11 5.20
CA ASN A 98 -30.28 -5.95 5.20
C ASN A 98 -31.14 -5.88 3.93
N ASN A 99 -31.29 -6.99 3.20
CA ASN A 99 -32.15 -7.13 2.02
C ASN A 99 -31.81 -6.17 0.85
N TYR A 100 -30.56 -5.70 0.76
CA TYR A 100 -30.10 -5.07 -0.47
C TYR A 100 -29.85 -6.15 -1.53
N PRO A 101 -30.31 -5.96 -2.80
CA PRO A 101 -29.90 -6.81 -3.90
C PRO A 101 -28.38 -6.71 -4.08
N PHE A 102 -27.66 -7.72 -3.61
CA PHE A 102 -26.21 -7.68 -3.49
C PHE A 102 -25.52 -8.76 -4.35
N LEU A 103 -24.37 -8.41 -4.92
CA LEU A 103 -23.54 -9.30 -5.72
C LEU A 103 -22.06 -9.19 -5.35
N ALA A 104 -21.46 -10.26 -4.86
CA ALA A 104 -19.99 -10.33 -4.76
C ALA A 104 -19.40 -10.66 -6.14
N VAL A 105 -18.50 -9.84 -6.66
CA VAL A 105 -17.82 -10.11 -7.93
C VAL A 105 -16.39 -10.55 -7.65
N VAL A 106 -16.02 -11.75 -8.10
CA VAL A 106 -14.72 -12.37 -7.82
C VAL A 106 -13.87 -12.40 -9.08
N ASN A 107 -12.67 -11.82 -9.03
CA ASN A 107 -11.73 -11.86 -10.14
C ASN A 107 -10.94 -13.17 -10.15
N LEU A 108 -11.17 -14.03 -11.15
CA LEU A 108 -10.47 -15.30 -11.30
C LEU A 108 -9.05 -15.14 -11.84
N GLU A 109 -8.70 -14.01 -12.45
CA GLU A 109 -7.35 -13.77 -12.98
C GLU A 109 -6.29 -13.94 -11.88
N GLU A 110 -6.57 -13.45 -10.67
CA GLU A 110 -5.64 -13.46 -9.54
C GLU A 110 -5.67 -14.74 -8.70
N LEU A 111 -6.54 -15.69 -9.02
CA LEU A 111 -6.54 -16.99 -8.34
C LEU A 111 -5.31 -17.80 -8.76
N SER A 112 -4.53 -18.22 -7.77
CA SER A 112 -3.29 -18.98 -7.91
C SER A 112 -3.22 -20.09 -6.86
N GLU A 113 -2.23 -20.99 -7.00
CA GLU A 113 -2.01 -22.07 -6.03
C GLU A 113 -1.73 -21.56 -4.61
N THR A 114 -1.16 -20.36 -4.48
CA THR A 114 -0.77 -19.79 -3.18
C THR A 114 -1.95 -19.21 -2.41
N ASN A 115 -3.04 -18.83 -3.09
CA ASN A 115 -4.21 -18.22 -2.47
C ASN A 115 -5.50 -19.06 -2.58
N GLN A 116 -5.43 -20.27 -3.16
CA GLN A 116 -6.56 -21.19 -3.30
C GLN A 116 -7.36 -21.47 -2.02
N ARG A 117 -6.71 -21.43 -0.85
CA ARG A 117 -7.40 -21.67 0.44
C ARG A 117 -8.52 -20.66 0.71
N ARG A 118 -8.43 -19.48 0.11
CA ARG A 118 -9.39 -18.39 0.23
C ARG A 118 -10.67 -18.58 -0.60
N VAL A 119 -10.72 -19.60 -1.46
CA VAL A 119 -11.94 -19.97 -2.17
C VAL A 119 -13.10 -20.25 -1.20
N THR A 120 -12.78 -20.78 -0.02
CA THR A 120 -13.77 -21.01 1.05
C THR A 120 -14.40 -19.73 1.60
N ASP A 121 -13.76 -18.57 1.43
CA ASP A 121 -14.30 -17.27 1.85
C ASP A 121 -15.63 -16.97 1.13
N PHE A 122 -15.85 -17.52 -0.08
CA PHE A 122 -17.04 -17.27 -0.90
C PHE A 122 -18.21 -18.23 -0.66
N GLU A 123 -18.07 -19.21 0.25
CA GLU A 123 -19.13 -20.19 0.53
C GLU A 123 -20.39 -19.54 1.13
N GLN A 124 -20.25 -18.36 1.75
CA GLN A 124 -21.28 -17.78 2.61
C GLN A 124 -22.18 -16.74 1.94
N PHE A 125 -21.88 -16.29 0.72
CA PHE A 125 -22.62 -15.22 0.04
C PHE A 125 -22.82 -15.53 -1.45
N ASN A 126 -23.69 -14.77 -2.10
CA ASN A 126 -23.97 -14.92 -3.52
C ASN A 126 -22.88 -14.22 -4.34
N TYR A 127 -22.16 -14.98 -5.18
CA TYR A 127 -21.05 -14.44 -5.96
C TYR A 127 -21.15 -14.72 -7.46
N LEU A 128 -20.51 -13.87 -8.24
CA LEU A 128 -20.25 -14.00 -9.67
C LEU A 128 -18.75 -14.02 -9.88
N ALA A 129 -18.21 -15.16 -10.30
CA ALA A 129 -16.83 -15.26 -10.70
C ALA A 129 -16.68 -14.79 -12.16
N LEU A 130 -15.73 -13.87 -12.38
CA LEU A 130 -15.41 -13.33 -13.70
C LEU A 130 -13.98 -13.70 -14.09
N PRO A 131 -13.70 -13.99 -15.37
CA PRO A 131 -12.36 -14.31 -15.85
C PRO A 131 -11.38 -13.16 -15.58
N ASN A 132 -11.85 -11.95 -15.85
CA ASN A 132 -11.17 -10.69 -15.62
C ASN A 132 -12.21 -9.57 -15.48
N GLU A 133 -11.75 -8.36 -15.16
CA GLU A 133 -12.60 -7.21 -14.91
C GLU A 133 -13.38 -6.69 -16.12
N SER A 134 -12.95 -6.96 -17.36
CA SER A 134 -13.59 -6.39 -18.56
C SER A 134 -15.08 -6.75 -18.68
N PHE A 135 -15.48 -7.88 -18.10
CA PHE A 135 -16.85 -8.35 -18.05
C PHE A 135 -17.77 -7.53 -17.14
N LEU A 136 -17.22 -6.69 -16.25
CA LEU A 136 -18.02 -5.81 -15.39
C LEU A 136 -18.92 -4.88 -16.20
N ILE A 137 -18.50 -4.48 -17.41
CA ILE A 137 -19.25 -3.55 -18.27
C ILE A 137 -20.60 -4.12 -18.70
N ALA A 138 -20.72 -5.45 -18.77
CA ALA A 138 -21.94 -6.15 -19.16
C ALA A 138 -22.99 -6.17 -18.03
N LEU A 139 -22.60 -5.89 -16.78
CA LEU A 139 -23.50 -5.90 -15.63
C LEU A 139 -24.30 -4.58 -15.52
N THR A 140 -25.08 -4.28 -16.55
CA THR A 140 -25.86 -3.03 -16.68
C THR A 140 -26.87 -2.77 -15.56
N CYS A 141 -27.21 -3.79 -14.77
CA CYS A 141 -28.06 -3.69 -13.58
C CYS A 141 -27.34 -3.06 -12.36
N LEU A 142 -26.02 -2.86 -12.41
CA LEU A 142 -25.25 -2.30 -11.30
C LEU A 142 -25.59 -0.83 -11.06
N LYS A 143 -25.93 -0.52 -9.80
CA LYS A 143 -26.17 0.86 -9.35
C LYS A 143 -24.98 1.43 -8.60
N ALA A 144 -24.33 0.60 -7.80
CA ALA A 144 -23.10 0.97 -7.11
C ALA A 144 -22.20 -0.26 -6.96
N ILE A 145 -20.90 -0.02 -6.86
CA ILE A 145 -19.92 -1.05 -6.59
C ILE A 145 -18.86 -0.56 -5.59
N PHE A 146 -18.60 -1.39 -4.57
CA PHE A 146 -17.47 -1.23 -3.67
C PHE A 146 -16.23 -1.79 -4.34
N LEU A 147 -15.20 -0.96 -4.43
CA LEU A 147 -13.94 -1.26 -5.09
C LEU A 147 -12.81 -1.04 -4.09
N PRO A 148 -11.80 -1.92 -4.05
CA PRO A 148 -10.60 -1.61 -3.29
C PRO A 148 -9.83 -0.49 -3.95
N GLU A 149 -9.12 0.28 -3.13
CA GLU A 149 -8.02 1.10 -3.60
C GLU A 149 -6.92 0.23 -4.21
N PHE A 150 -6.42 0.65 -5.37
CA PHE A 150 -5.30 -0.02 -6.03
C PHE A 150 -4.46 1.03 -6.76
N ASN A 151 -3.18 1.08 -6.42
CA ASN A 151 -2.22 2.03 -7.01
C ASN A 151 -1.89 1.74 -8.48
N GLU A 152 -2.21 0.55 -8.97
CA GLU A 152 -1.95 0.11 -10.32
C GLU A 152 -3.19 0.20 -11.23
N ARG A 153 -4.29 0.83 -10.79
CA ARG A 153 -5.49 0.93 -11.63
C ARG A 153 -5.67 2.32 -12.22
N ALA A 154 -5.89 2.37 -13.53
CA ALA A 154 -6.19 3.61 -14.26
C ALA A 154 -7.69 3.83 -14.46
N HIS A 155 -8.42 2.73 -14.69
CA HIS A 155 -9.84 2.75 -15.03
C HIS A 155 -10.54 1.48 -14.51
N TRP A 156 -11.85 1.58 -14.34
CA TRP A 156 -12.74 0.45 -14.07
C TRP A 156 -13.76 0.32 -15.20
N PRO A 157 -13.84 -0.83 -15.91
CA PRO A 157 -14.78 -1.03 -17.01
C PRO A 157 -16.19 -1.28 -16.48
N LEU A 158 -16.83 -0.21 -16.00
CA LEU A 158 -18.14 -0.27 -15.35
C LEU A 158 -19.23 0.38 -16.20
N PRO A 159 -20.50 -0.06 -16.07
CA PRO A 159 -21.62 0.60 -16.72
C PRO A 159 -21.69 2.09 -16.33
N GLU A 160 -22.08 2.94 -17.29
CA GLU A 160 -21.94 4.41 -17.20
C GLU A 160 -22.59 5.04 -15.95
N ASN A 161 -23.68 4.45 -15.45
CA ASN A 161 -24.45 4.98 -14.31
C ASN A 161 -24.11 4.31 -12.97
N THR A 162 -23.03 3.54 -12.90
CA THR A 162 -22.60 2.84 -11.69
C THR A 162 -21.82 3.77 -10.79
N LEU A 163 -22.27 3.94 -9.54
CA LEU A 163 -21.54 4.68 -8.52
C LEU A 163 -20.35 3.87 -8.00
N ARG A 164 -19.20 4.50 -7.91
CA ARG A 164 -17.95 3.83 -7.54
C ARG A 164 -17.54 4.24 -6.14
N ILE A 165 -17.43 3.26 -5.26
CA ILE A 165 -17.15 3.49 -3.84
C ILE A 165 -15.79 2.87 -3.50
N GLY A 166 -14.79 3.71 -3.34
CA GLY A 166 -13.45 3.32 -2.92
C GLY A 166 -13.41 2.89 -1.46
N CYS A 167 -12.81 1.74 -1.19
CA CYS A 167 -12.56 1.25 0.15
C CYS A 167 -11.07 1.34 0.47
N ALA A 168 -10.74 2.10 1.52
CA ALA A 168 -9.38 2.19 2.03
C ALA A 168 -8.82 0.82 2.40
N HIS A 169 -7.59 0.55 1.98
CA HIS A 169 -6.94 -0.74 2.22
C HIS A 169 -6.45 -0.92 3.67
N GLY A 170 -6.32 0.16 4.44
CA GLY A 170 -5.92 0.18 5.84
C GLY A 170 -6.50 1.36 6.62
N ILE A 171 -6.58 1.23 7.94
CA ILE A 171 -7.07 2.31 8.82
C ILE A 171 -6.02 3.41 9.06
N ASP A 172 -4.76 3.04 8.94
CA ASP A 172 -3.58 3.88 9.08
C ASP A 172 -3.29 4.76 7.86
N VAL A 173 -3.99 4.51 6.75
CA VAL A 173 -3.83 5.23 5.49
C VAL A 173 -4.46 6.62 5.61
N PRO A 174 -3.66 7.71 5.50
CA PRO A 174 -4.22 9.05 5.50
C PRO A 174 -5.12 9.26 4.28
N ILE A 175 -6.23 9.98 4.46
CA ILE A 175 -7.16 10.27 3.36
C ILE A 175 -6.49 10.98 2.17
N THR A 176 -5.44 11.78 2.41
CA THR A 176 -4.67 12.43 1.34
C THR A 176 -3.94 11.42 0.45
N HIS A 177 -3.44 10.31 1.02
CA HIS A 177 -2.83 9.23 0.24
C HIS A 177 -3.88 8.48 -0.57
N THR A 178 -5.03 8.18 0.01
CA THR A 178 -6.17 7.63 -0.72
C THR A 178 -6.54 8.50 -1.92
N LEU A 179 -6.70 9.81 -1.72
CA LEU A 179 -7.11 10.75 -2.78
C LEU A 179 -6.08 10.84 -3.92
N HIS A 180 -4.78 10.94 -3.59
CA HIS A 180 -3.72 11.21 -4.57
C HIS A 180 -2.96 9.95 -5.00
N THR A 181 -2.43 9.18 -4.04
CA THR A 181 -1.55 8.02 -4.28
C THR A 181 -2.30 6.80 -4.81
N TYR A 182 -3.51 6.54 -4.30
CA TYR A 182 -4.31 5.37 -4.69
C TYR A 182 -5.40 5.70 -5.72
N GLY A 183 -5.31 6.87 -6.35
CA GLY A 183 -6.23 7.28 -7.42
C GLY A 183 -7.63 7.59 -6.92
N GLY A 184 -7.83 7.82 -5.62
CA GLY A 184 -9.15 7.94 -5.04
C GLY A 184 -9.97 9.08 -5.63
N ALA A 185 -9.33 10.22 -5.90
CA ALA A 185 -9.98 11.37 -6.52
C ALA A 185 -10.22 11.22 -8.04
N GLN A 186 -9.54 10.26 -8.67
CA GLN A 186 -9.63 9.96 -10.09
C GLN A 186 -10.67 8.87 -10.39
N LEU A 187 -10.78 7.88 -9.51
CA LEU A 187 -11.49 6.62 -9.78
C LEU A 187 -12.87 6.53 -9.13
N PHE A 188 -13.12 7.26 -8.03
CA PHE A 188 -14.28 7.01 -7.17
C PHE A 188 -15.20 8.21 -7.00
N ASP A 189 -16.51 7.96 -7.04
CA ASP A 189 -17.54 8.94 -6.69
C ASP A 189 -17.60 9.19 -5.17
N ALA A 190 -17.27 8.17 -4.39
CA ALA A 190 -17.14 8.25 -2.95
C ALA A 190 -16.05 7.35 -2.39
N ILE A 191 -15.56 7.71 -1.21
CA ILE A 191 -14.48 7.01 -0.52
C ILE A 191 -14.92 6.76 0.91
N LEU A 192 -14.88 5.50 1.33
CA LEU A 192 -15.07 5.11 2.72
C LEU A 192 -13.78 5.37 3.49
N SER A 193 -13.78 6.44 4.30
CA SER A 193 -12.61 6.87 5.06
C SER A 193 -12.72 6.47 6.52
N PRO A 194 -11.67 5.88 7.12
CA PRO A 194 -11.66 5.59 8.54
C PRO A 194 -11.78 6.81 9.45
N THR A 195 -11.40 8.01 8.99
CA THR A 195 -11.39 9.24 9.79
C THR A 195 -12.26 10.38 9.21
N GLY A 196 -12.88 10.17 8.05
CA GLY A 196 -13.87 11.09 7.47
C GLY A 196 -13.34 12.38 6.81
N GLY A 197 -12.03 12.62 6.83
CA GLY A 197 -11.41 13.75 6.10
C GLY A 197 -11.88 15.14 6.54
N GLN A 198 -12.43 15.29 7.74
CA GLN A 198 -13.07 16.55 8.20
C GLN A 198 -12.12 17.76 8.22
N HIS A 199 -10.81 17.52 8.33
CA HIS A 199 -9.75 18.54 8.36
C HIS A 199 -9.42 19.12 6.98
N LEU A 200 -9.87 18.49 5.88
CA LEU A 200 -9.61 18.97 4.53
C LEU A 200 -10.71 19.93 4.07
N PRO A 201 -10.34 21.07 3.45
CA PRO A 201 -11.33 22.01 2.93
C PRO A 201 -12.03 21.45 1.68
N SER A 202 -13.25 21.92 1.40
CA SER A 202 -14.05 21.43 0.27
C SER A 202 -13.48 21.75 -1.11
N ASP A 203 -12.54 22.69 -1.20
CA ASP A 203 -11.82 23.08 -2.42
C ASP A 203 -10.45 22.43 -2.57
N TYR A 204 -10.09 21.49 -1.69
CA TYR A 204 -8.78 20.82 -1.65
C TYR A 204 -8.34 20.18 -2.99
N LEU A 205 -9.30 19.72 -3.81
CA LEU A 205 -9.04 19.05 -5.09
C LEU A 205 -9.35 19.93 -6.32
N ILE A 206 -9.66 21.22 -6.14
CA ILE A 206 -10.04 22.06 -7.27
C ILE A 206 -8.89 22.14 -8.26
N ASN A 207 -9.15 21.68 -9.48
CA ASN A 207 -8.25 21.62 -10.62
C ASN A 207 -6.97 20.80 -10.38
N SER A 208 -6.98 19.87 -9.42
CA SER A 208 -5.83 18.99 -9.16
C SER A 208 -5.71 17.84 -10.16
N ILE A 209 -6.79 17.50 -10.87
CA ILE A 209 -6.85 16.38 -11.82
C ILE A 209 -7.58 16.88 -13.07
N PRO A 210 -7.00 16.77 -14.28
CA PRO A 210 -7.70 17.08 -15.53
C PRO A 210 -8.97 16.22 -15.72
N PRO A 211 -10.11 16.79 -16.17
CA PRO A 211 -11.38 16.08 -16.38
C PRO A 211 -11.27 14.80 -17.20
N GLN A 212 -10.45 14.78 -18.25
CA GLN A 212 -10.29 13.60 -19.10
C GLN A 212 -9.62 12.42 -18.39
N LEU A 213 -8.86 12.67 -17.30
CA LEU A 213 -8.24 11.60 -16.52
C LEU A 213 -9.17 11.05 -15.43
N ILE A 214 -10.29 11.73 -15.16
CA ILE A 214 -11.28 11.30 -14.18
C ILE A 214 -12.13 10.20 -14.81
N ASP A 215 -12.16 9.04 -14.16
CA ASP A 215 -12.84 7.86 -14.67
C ASP A 215 -14.34 7.84 -14.26
N HIS A 216 -14.69 8.55 -13.19
CA HIS A 216 -16.08 8.67 -12.71
C HIS A 216 -16.75 9.96 -13.23
N LYS A 217 -18.09 10.06 -13.13
CA LYS A 217 -18.87 11.12 -13.83
C LYS A 217 -19.15 12.37 -13.00
N ARG A 218 -18.92 12.32 -11.69
CA ARG A 218 -19.23 13.44 -10.78
C ARG A 218 -18.11 14.47 -10.77
N ASN A 219 -18.45 15.76 -10.73
CA ASN A 219 -17.49 16.87 -10.53
C ASN A 219 -16.99 16.98 -9.06
N SER A 220 -17.13 15.91 -8.28
CA SER A 220 -16.78 15.91 -6.88
C SER A 220 -16.57 14.50 -6.38
N VAL A 221 -15.75 14.38 -5.34
CA VAL A 221 -15.52 13.13 -4.61
C VAL A 221 -16.10 13.32 -3.22
N THR A 222 -16.89 12.34 -2.76
CA THR A 222 -17.47 12.37 -1.42
C THR A 222 -16.67 11.48 -0.47
N VAL A 223 -16.04 12.06 0.54
CA VAL A 223 -15.41 11.30 1.62
C VAL A 223 -16.46 11.02 2.71
N ILE A 224 -16.73 9.74 2.93
CA ILE A 224 -17.71 9.25 3.90
C ILE A 224 -16.95 8.80 5.16
N PRO A 225 -17.22 9.38 6.35
CA PRO A 225 -16.71 8.85 7.61
C PRO A 225 -17.31 7.47 7.82
N PHE A 226 -16.47 6.44 7.72
CA PHE A 226 -16.90 5.04 7.74
C PHE A 226 -16.34 4.30 8.95
N GLY A 227 -15.04 4.41 9.21
CA GLY A 227 -14.33 3.56 10.18
C GLY A 227 -13.68 2.36 9.50
N SER A 228 -13.77 1.17 10.12
CA SER A 228 -13.26 -0.07 9.55
C SER A 228 -14.07 -1.30 10.02
N PRO A 229 -14.78 -1.99 9.13
CA PRO A 229 -15.51 -3.22 9.44
C PRO A 229 -14.62 -4.31 10.05
N LYS A 230 -13.35 -4.35 9.64
CA LYS A 230 -12.34 -5.27 10.17
C LYS A 230 -12.09 -5.04 11.67
N LEU A 231 -12.21 -3.79 12.11
CA LEU A 231 -12.05 -3.41 13.51
C LEU A 231 -13.34 -3.54 14.31
N ASP A 232 -14.50 -3.38 13.68
CA ASP A 232 -15.78 -3.40 14.40
C ASP A 232 -15.98 -4.68 15.20
N LYS A 233 -15.72 -5.85 14.60
CA LYS A 233 -15.87 -7.14 15.30
C LYS A 233 -14.94 -7.21 16.52
N LEU A 234 -13.67 -6.85 16.34
CA LEU A 234 -12.69 -6.87 17.43
C LEU A 234 -13.06 -5.86 18.52
N TYR A 235 -13.48 -4.65 18.15
CA TYR A 235 -13.92 -3.60 19.05
C TYR A 235 -15.08 -4.09 19.93
N ARG A 236 -16.14 -4.65 19.33
CA ARG A 236 -17.30 -5.15 20.09
C ARG A 236 -16.91 -6.24 21.09
N LEU A 237 -15.99 -7.14 20.71
CA LEU A 237 -15.51 -8.19 21.62
C LEU A 237 -14.61 -7.63 22.73
N CYS A 238 -13.73 -6.67 22.42
CA CYS A 238 -12.86 -6.01 23.39
C CYS A 238 -13.62 -5.24 24.48
N HIS A 239 -14.80 -4.72 24.13
CA HIS A 239 -15.63 -3.83 24.96
C HIS A 239 -16.93 -4.48 25.46
N ALA A 240 -17.10 -5.79 25.27
CA ALA A 240 -18.22 -6.53 25.86
C ALA A 240 -18.12 -6.55 27.39
N GLU A 241 -19.25 -6.46 28.11
CA GLU A 241 -19.28 -6.38 29.59
C GLU A 241 -18.55 -7.54 30.31
N GLN A 242 -18.38 -8.68 29.65
CA GLN A 242 -17.71 -9.88 30.19
C GLN A 242 -16.21 -9.97 29.85
N ALA A 243 -15.68 -9.06 29.01
CA ALA A 243 -14.31 -9.10 28.53
C ALA A 243 -13.31 -8.70 29.62
N LYS A 244 -12.95 -9.65 30.50
CA LYS A 244 -11.87 -9.45 31.48
C LYS A 244 -10.51 -9.48 30.77
N LYS A 245 -9.70 -8.44 30.97
CA LYS A 245 -8.33 -8.32 30.44
C LYS A 245 -7.40 -9.26 31.21
N ARG A 246 -7.32 -10.51 30.77
CA ARG A 246 -6.61 -11.63 31.45
C ARG A 246 -5.39 -12.14 30.70
N ARG A 247 -5.11 -11.58 29.52
CA ARG A 247 -4.03 -12.04 28.64
C ARG A 247 -3.01 -10.95 28.35
N ILE A 248 -1.78 -11.37 28.08
CA ILE A 248 -0.79 -10.56 27.37
C ILE A 248 -0.50 -11.27 26.07
N VAL A 249 -0.64 -10.57 24.95
CA VAL A 249 -0.39 -11.18 23.62
C VAL A 249 1.04 -10.90 23.22
N TYR A 250 1.80 -11.93 22.91
CA TYR A 250 3.09 -11.80 22.23
C TYR A 250 2.88 -12.14 20.76
N HIS A 251 2.85 -11.13 19.90
CA HIS A 251 2.64 -11.32 18.46
C HIS A 251 3.96 -11.26 17.70
N LEU A 252 4.24 -12.33 16.96
CA LEU A 252 5.36 -12.39 16.04
C LEU A 252 4.83 -12.23 14.62
N SER A 253 5.39 -11.28 13.86
CA SER A 253 5.03 -11.10 12.45
C SER A 253 5.54 -12.30 11.65
N ASN A 254 5.41 -12.25 10.31
CA ASN A 254 6.03 -13.26 9.46
C ASN A 254 7.54 -13.37 9.79
N TRP A 255 8.02 -14.59 10.04
CA TRP A 255 9.38 -14.86 10.48
C TRP A 255 10.44 -14.27 9.55
N ASP A 256 10.23 -14.33 8.24
CA ASP A 256 11.20 -13.80 7.27
C ASP A 256 11.27 -12.26 7.29
N MET A 257 10.23 -11.61 7.83
CA MET A 257 10.17 -10.17 8.04
C MET A 257 10.74 -9.71 9.40
N GLU A 258 11.08 -10.62 10.30
CA GLU A 258 11.64 -10.30 11.62
C GLU A 258 13.16 -10.16 11.59
N SER A 259 13.68 -9.24 12.42
CA SER A 259 15.13 -9.03 12.53
C SER A 259 15.82 -10.24 13.15
N ASN A 260 17.10 -10.46 12.83
CA ASN A 260 17.88 -11.55 13.43
C ASN A 260 17.92 -11.47 14.96
N ALA A 261 17.95 -10.26 15.48
CA ALA A 261 18.01 -10.04 16.91
C ALA A 261 16.64 -10.23 17.60
N SER A 262 15.54 -9.95 16.90
CA SER A 262 14.19 -10.33 17.35
C SER A 262 14.02 -11.84 17.40
N LYS A 263 14.53 -12.55 16.39
CA LYS A 263 14.54 -14.03 16.32
C LYS A 263 15.37 -14.64 17.46
N SER A 264 16.60 -14.16 17.67
CA SER A 264 17.49 -14.69 18.71
C SER A 264 16.95 -14.49 20.12
N ASN A 265 16.25 -13.39 20.37
CA ASN A 265 15.76 -13.04 21.71
C ASN A 265 14.34 -13.54 21.99
N LEU A 266 13.71 -14.24 21.05
CA LEU A 266 12.30 -14.64 21.14
C LEU A 266 12.02 -15.49 22.39
N LEU A 267 12.83 -16.52 22.63
CA LEU A 267 12.68 -17.42 23.78
C LEU A 267 12.82 -16.67 25.10
N ASP A 268 13.87 -15.87 25.25
CA ASP A 268 14.14 -15.12 26.47
C ASP A 268 13.04 -14.11 26.76
N ASN A 269 12.55 -13.42 25.74
CA ASN A 269 11.42 -12.49 25.89
C ASN A 269 10.17 -13.21 26.39
N LEU A 270 9.78 -14.33 25.76
CA LEU A 270 8.60 -15.09 26.16
C LEU A 270 8.70 -15.58 27.61
N ARG A 271 9.86 -16.16 28.00
CA ARG A 271 10.10 -16.66 29.35
C ARG A 271 10.01 -15.56 30.39
N ASN A 272 10.70 -14.45 30.18
CA ASN A 272 10.71 -13.36 31.14
C ASN A 272 9.33 -12.70 31.28
N ILE A 273 8.60 -12.51 30.17
CA ILE A 273 7.22 -12.00 30.23
C ILE A 273 6.35 -12.95 31.05
N ALA A 274 6.45 -14.27 30.81
CA ALA A 274 5.67 -15.25 31.56
C ALA A 274 6.01 -15.30 33.07
N ILE A 275 7.27 -15.05 33.43
CA ILE A 275 7.72 -15.01 34.83
C ILE A 275 7.22 -13.73 35.53
N HIS A 276 7.37 -12.57 34.88
CA HIS A 276 7.04 -11.28 35.49
C HIS A 276 5.53 -10.98 35.52
N PHE A 277 4.76 -11.60 34.62
CA PHE A 277 3.30 -11.46 34.55
C PHE A 277 2.61 -12.82 34.75
N PHE A 278 3.00 -13.54 35.81
CA PHE A 278 2.55 -14.91 36.08
C PHE A 278 1.03 -15.04 36.31
N GLU A 279 0.37 -13.94 36.68
CA GLU A 279 -1.09 -13.86 36.87
C GLU A 279 -1.86 -13.71 35.55
N TYR A 280 -1.17 -13.46 34.43
CA TYR A 280 -1.72 -13.37 33.09
C TYR A 280 -1.40 -14.62 32.28
N GLU A 281 -2.33 -14.98 31.39
CA GLU A 281 -2.04 -15.93 30.31
C GLU A 281 -1.26 -15.21 29.20
N ILE A 282 -0.07 -15.70 28.86
CA ILE A 282 0.76 -15.19 27.80
C ILE A 282 0.41 -15.93 26.50
N LEU A 283 -0.34 -15.27 25.64
CA LEU A 283 -0.74 -15.82 24.36
C LEU A 283 0.34 -15.56 23.32
N PHE A 284 1.13 -16.58 22.99
CA PHE A 284 2.09 -16.52 21.90
C PHE A 284 1.39 -16.76 20.56
N ARG A 285 1.41 -15.75 19.68
CA ARG A 285 0.76 -15.80 18.37
C ARG A 285 1.77 -15.55 17.24
N PRO A 286 2.33 -16.62 16.66
CA PRO A 286 3.06 -16.57 15.40
C PRO A 286 2.18 -16.20 14.19
N PHE A 287 2.82 -15.82 13.09
CA PHE A 287 2.16 -15.81 11.80
C PHE A 287 1.74 -17.25 11.42
N PRO A 288 0.50 -17.49 10.92
CA PRO A 288 -0.01 -18.84 10.73
C PRO A 288 0.84 -19.76 9.85
N ASN A 289 1.54 -19.20 8.85
CA ASN A 289 2.40 -19.99 7.95
C ASN A 289 3.74 -20.38 8.60
N ASP A 290 4.10 -19.80 9.74
CA ASP A 290 5.37 -20.08 10.43
C ASP A 290 5.21 -21.12 11.55
N LEU A 291 3.98 -21.62 11.80
CA LEU A 291 3.70 -22.58 12.88
C LEU A 291 4.46 -23.90 12.79
N GLU A 292 4.92 -24.26 11.59
CA GLU A 292 5.65 -25.51 11.32
C GLU A 292 7.17 -25.29 11.21
N ARG A 293 7.67 -24.06 11.41
CA ARG A 293 9.11 -23.78 11.31
C ARG A 293 9.90 -24.45 12.44
N PRO A 294 10.99 -25.18 12.13
CA PRO A 294 11.80 -25.84 13.15
C PRO A 294 12.24 -24.91 14.28
N GLU A 295 12.69 -23.71 13.94
CA GLU A 295 13.19 -22.72 14.91
C GLU A 295 12.09 -22.27 15.88
N LEU A 296 10.85 -22.16 15.40
CA LEU A 296 9.71 -21.76 16.21
C LEU A 296 9.25 -22.92 17.11
N LEU A 297 9.26 -24.15 16.57
CA LEU A 297 8.96 -25.36 17.33
C LEU A 297 9.94 -25.57 18.50
N GLU A 298 11.23 -25.30 18.30
CA GLU A 298 12.24 -25.32 19.38
C GLU A 298 11.91 -24.33 20.49
N VAL A 299 11.52 -23.09 20.15
CA VAL A 299 11.09 -22.09 21.13
C VAL A 299 9.85 -22.54 21.89
N ILE A 300 8.87 -23.13 21.21
CA ILE A 300 7.64 -23.65 21.84
C ILE A 300 7.98 -24.77 22.83
N ASP A 301 8.79 -25.76 22.43
CA ASP A 301 9.18 -26.88 23.30
C ASP A 301 9.97 -26.37 24.52
N ALA A 302 10.87 -25.41 24.31
CA ALA A 302 11.63 -24.79 25.39
C ALA A 302 10.77 -23.99 26.40
N CYS A 303 9.53 -23.66 26.05
CA CYS A 303 8.55 -23.00 26.91
C CYS A 303 7.53 -23.96 27.53
N ARG A 304 7.60 -25.28 27.26
CA ARG A 304 6.56 -26.25 27.66
C ARG A 304 6.26 -26.31 29.16
N ASP A 305 7.24 -26.01 30.00
CA ASP A 305 7.11 -26.07 31.46
C ASP A 305 6.44 -24.79 32.04
N LEU A 306 6.29 -23.74 31.24
CA LEU A 306 5.64 -22.48 31.63
C LEU A 306 4.13 -22.56 31.37
N LYS A 307 3.38 -22.95 32.41
CA LYS A 307 1.94 -23.23 32.34
C LYS A 307 1.06 -22.05 31.90
N ASN A 308 1.54 -20.82 32.03
CA ASN A 308 0.82 -19.62 31.63
C ASN A 308 1.12 -19.20 30.18
N ILE A 309 1.99 -19.89 29.44
CA ILE A 309 2.18 -19.65 28.00
C ILE A 309 1.23 -20.53 27.19
N VAL A 310 0.49 -19.91 26.28
CA VAL A 310 -0.43 -20.60 25.35
C VAL A 310 -0.05 -20.25 23.92
N LEU A 311 0.15 -21.27 23.08
CA LEU A 311 0.35 -21.09 21.64
C LEU A 311 -1.00 -20.93 20.94
N SER A 312 -1.19 -19.82 20.24
CA SER A 312 -2.34 -19.68 19.35
C SER A 312 -2.14 -20.42 18.03
N ARG A 313 -3.14 -21.22 17.67
CA ARG A 313 -3.29 -21.85 16.35
C ARG A 313 -4.49 -21.31 15.59
N ALA A 314 -5.13 -20.25 16.09
CA ALA A 314 -6.35 -19.71 15.51
C ALA A 314 -6.08 -19.00 14.18
N SER A 315 -6.86 -19.34 13.16
CA SER A 315 -6.76 -18.70 11.83
C SER A 315 -7.08 -17.20 11.85
N SER A 316 -7.93 -16.76 12.78
CA SER A 316 -8.25 -15.36 13.02
C SER A 316 -7.65 -14.87 14.32
N TYR A 317 -7.18 -13.62 14.33
CA TYR A 317 -6.62 -12.97 15.51
C TYR A 317 -7.67 -12.33 16.43
N VAL A 318 -8.92 -12.25 15.99
CA VAL A 318 -9.95 -11.42 16.63
C VAL A 318 -10.24 -11.88 18.07
N GLU A 319 -10.46 -13.17 18.28
CA GLU A 319 -10.77 -13.70 19.62
C GLU A 319 -9.56 -13.68 20.55
N ASP A 320 -8.38 -13.99 20.01
CA ASP A 320 -7.10 -13.94 20.72
C ASP A 320 -6.84 -12.57 21.36
N TYR A 321 -7.20 -11.51 20.65
CA TYR A 321 -6.90 -10.14 21.03
C TYR A 321 -7.94 -9.53 21.98
N ALA A 322 -9.19 -10.02 21.95
CA ALA A 322 -10.31 -9.39 22.64
C ALA A 322 -10.07 -9.22 24.16
N SER A 323 -9.45 -10.23 24.79
CA SER A 323 -9.21 -10.27 26.24
C SER A 323 -7.79 -9.86 26.66
N ALA A 324 -7.00 -9.27 25.76
CA ALA A 324 -5.63 -8.89 26.05
C ALA A 324 -5.54 -7.52 26.76
N ALA A 325 -4.73 -7.44 27.81
CA ALA A 325 -4.45 -6.23 28.57
C ALA A 325 -3.47 -5.30 27.84
N PHE A 326 -2.47 -5.87 27.17
CA PHE A 326 -1.57 -5.22 26.22
C PHE A 326 -0.98 -6.26 25.26
N MET A 327 -0.30 -5.78 24.22
CA MET A 327 0.38 -6.62 23.24
C MET A 327 1.87 -6.30 23.20
N VAL A 328 2.71 -7.30 22.98
CA VAL A 328 4.15 -7.18 22.75
C VAL A 328 4.45 -7.58 21.31
N THR A 329 5.25 -6.75 20.62
CA THR A 329 5.67 -6.97 19.23
C THR A 329 7.12 -6.52 19.02
N HIS A 330 7.73 -6.91 17.90
CA HIS A 330 9.00 -6.34 17.41
C HIS A 330 8.82 -5.31 16.30
N ARG A 331 7.61 -5.25 15.73
CA ARG A 331 7.24 -4.32 14.66
C ARG A 331 5.96 -3.62 15.04
N GLU A 332 6.04 -2.30 15.17
CA GLU A 332 4.94 -1.47 15.66
C GLU A 332 3.62 -1.68 14.89
N GLN A 333 3.69 -1.74 13.56
CA GLN A 333 2.50 -1.86 12.70
C GLN A 333 1.76 -3.19 12.84
N THR A 334 2.42 -4.23 13.37
CA THR A 334 1.82 -5.55 13.55
C THR A 334 0.67 -5.52 14.55
N GLY A 335 0.76 -4.65 15.57
CA GLY A 335 -0.25 -4.49 16.62
C GLY A 335 -1.32 -3.42 16.35
N LEU A 336 -1.29 -2.76 15.19
CA LEU A 336 -2.18 -1.63 14.84
C LEU A 336 -3.66 -1.92 15.13
N ASN A 337 -4.18 -3.01 14.54
CA ASN A 337 -5.61 -3.34 14.66
C ASN A 337 -6.01 -3.69 16.10
N PHE A 338 -5.09 -4.27 16.88
CA PHE A 338 -5.31 -4.52 18.30
C PHE A 338 -5.46 -3.18 19.03
N ALA A 339 -4.44 -2.32 18.97
CA ALA A 339 -4.42 -1.08 19.72
C ALA A 339 -5.66 -0.22 19.44
N LEU A 340 -6.01 -0.09 18.15
CA LEU A 340 -7.11 0.78 17.74
C LEU A 340 -8.49 0.25 18.12
N ALA A 341 -8.66 -1.07 18.27
CA ALA A 341 -9.92 -1.69 18.64
C ALA A 341 -10.06 -1.90 20.16
N SER A 342 -8.97 -2.25 20.86
CA SER A 342 -8.98 -2.55 22.29
C SER A 342 -8.78 -1.33 23.19
N ASP A 343 -8.28 -0.22 22.64
CA ASP A 343 -7.75 0.92 23.40
C ASP A 343 -6.59 0.55 24.34
N CYS A 344 -5.97 -0.63 24.15
CA CYS A 344 -4.83 -1.11 24.92
C CYS A 344 -3.51 -0.91 24.14
N PRO A 345 -2.39 -0.60 24.81
CA PRO A 345 -1.15 -0.28 24.13
C PRO A 345 -0.46 -1.53 23.55
N VAL A 346 0.27 -1.29 22.47
CA VAL A 346 1.31 -2.19 21.95
C VAL A 346 2.66 -1.73 22.52
N PHE A 347 3.39 -2.63 23.16
CA PHE A 347 4.79 -2.46 23.52
C PHE A 347 5.66 -3.07 22.42
N CYS A 348 6.33 -2.21 21.66
CA CYS A 348 7.24 -2.60 20.60
C CYS A 348 8.68 -2.60 21.10
N ILE A 349 9.32 -3.77 21.17
CA ILE A 349 10.73 -3.88 21.54
C ILE A 349 11.58 -3.51 20.34
N THR A 350 12.35 -2.42 20.43
CA THR A 350 13.21 -1.93 19.35
C THR A 350 14.62 -1.73 19.86
N GLN A 351 15.60 -2.42 19.25
CA GLN A 351 16.99 -2.40 19.71
C GLN A 351 17.76 -1.10 19.39
N CYS A 352 17.09 -0.10 18.81
CA CYS A 352 17.70 1.14 18.33
C CYS A 352 17.57 2.32 19.30
N LEU A 353 16.90 2.16 20.44
CA LEU A 353 16.65 3.27 21.38
C LEU A 353 17.76 3.37 22.44
N THR A 354 18.93 3.88 22.06
CA THR A 354 20.06 4.01 23.00
C THR A 354 19.93 5.20 23.96
N LYS A 355 19.09 6.20 23.65
CA LYS A 355 18.96 7.46 24.43
C LYS A 355 17.64 7.62 25.19
N HIS A 356 16.58 6.90 24.80
CA HIS A 356 15.26 7.01 25.41
C HIS A 356 14.68 5.62 25.69
N PRO A 357 14.53 5.21 26.96
CA PRO A 357 14.04 3.87 27.30
C PRO A 357 12.57 3.65 26.90
N LEU A 358 11.81 4.74 26.69
CA LEU A 358 10.40 4.72 26.31
C LEU A 358 10.07 5.84 25.33
N ILE A 359 9.38 5.51 24.23
CA ILE A 359 8.79 6.48 23.31
C ILE A 359 7.33 6.15 23.11
N GLU A 360 6.44 7.09 23.41
CA GLU A 360 5.01 6.94 23.13
C GLU A 360 4.72 7.13 21.63
N THR A 361 3.93 6.22 21.06
CA THR A 361 3.54 6.21 19.65
C THR A 361 2.03 6.28 19.47
N ASP A 362 1.56 6.30 18.22
CA ASP A 362 0.12 6.30 17.91
C ASP A 362 -0.59 5.00 18.35
N PHE A 363 0.17 3.94 18.70
CA PHE A 363 -0.38 2.62 19.03
C PHE A 363 0.04 2.09 20.41
N GLY A 364 0.83 2.85 21.17
CA GLY A 364 1.33 2.45 22.47
C GLY A 364 2.73 3.00 22.72
N PHE A 365 3.70 2.10 22.89
CA PHE A 365 5.04 2.44 23.35
C PHE A 365 6.12 1.67 22.60
N LYS A 366 7.24 2.32 22.29
CA LYS A 366 8.50 1.66 21.93
C LYS A 366 9.42 1.63 23.13
N VAL A 367 10.10 0.51 23.33
CA VAL A 367 11.03 0.28 24.45
C VAL A 367 12.35 -0.27 23.91
N SER A 368 13.45 0.12 24.56
CA SER A 368 14.82 -0.24 24.15
C SER A 368 15.16 -1.71 24.36
N ASP A 369 14.59 -2.30 25.40
CA ASP A 369 14.96 -3.61 25.90
C ASP A 369 13.85 -4.24 26.76
N LEU A 370 14.09 -5.49 27.16
CA LEU A 370 13.16 -6.30 27.95
C LEU A 370 12.96 -5.79 29.39
N PRO A 371 14.00 -5.38 30.15
CA PRO A 371 13.79 -4.75 31.45
C PRO A 371 12.89 -3.51 31.39
N SER A 372 13.10 -2.64 30.41
CA SER A 372 12.28 -1.45 30.19
C SER A 372 10.85 -1.82 29.82
N LEU A 373 10.66 -2.85 28.98
CA LEU A 373 9.33 -3.41 28.70
C LEU A 373 8.60 -3.81 29.98
N ILE A 374 9.24 -4.61 30.84
CA ILE A 374 8.64 -5.13 32.06
C ILE A 374 8.25 -3.97 33.00
N GLN A 375 9.18 -3.03 33.22
CA GLN A 375 8.94 -1.86 34.06
C GLN A 375 7.73 -1.04 33.57
N HIS A 376 7.70 -0.70 32.28
CA HIS A 376 6.64 0.16 31.73
C HIS A 376 5.31 -0.56 31.56
N ALA A 377 5.31 -1.87 31.29
CA ALA A 377 4.09 -2.67 31.29
C ALA A 377 3.47 -2.77 32.69
N HIS A 378 4.26 -2.95 33.76
CA HIS A 378 3.74 -2.86 35.14
C HIS A 378 3.20 -1.47 35.46
N ALA A 379 3.88 -0.39 35.04
CA ALA A 379 3.38 0.97 35.22
C ALA A 379 2.02 1.17 34.54
N TYR A 380 1.85 0.66 33.31
CA TYR A 380 0.58 0.70 32.60
C TYR A 380 -0.51 -0.11 33.32
N LEU A 381 -0.24 -1.35 33.70
CA LEU A 381 -1.21 -2.20 34.41
C LEU A 381 -1.63 -1.61 35.77
N ASN A 382 -0.74 -0.86 36.42
CA ASN A 382 -1.00 -0.15 37.67
C ASN A 382 -1.59 1.25 37.47
N ASN A 383 -1.93 1.64 36.24
CA ASN A 383 -2.48 2.94 35.86
C ASN A 383 -1.57 4.15 36.18
N THR A 384 -0.26 3.95 36.28
CA THR A 384 0.73 5.04 36.45
C THR A 384 1.34 5.49 35.11
N LEU A 385 1.03 4.79 34.02
CA LEU A 385 1.38 5.15 32.65
C LEU A 385 0.13 5.06 31.78
N THR A 386 -0.18 6.12 31.02
CA THR A 386 -1.36 6.19 30.14
C THR A 386 -0.93 6.38 28.69
N PRO A 387 -1.51 5.65 27.71
CA PRO A 387 -1.20 5.81 26.29
C PRO A 387 -2.05 6.93 25.65
N GLU A 388 -1.82 8.19 26.04
CA GLU A 388 -2.57 9.37 25.55
C GLU A 388 -2.60 9.52 24.03
N ARG A 389 -1.50 9.25 23.32
CA ARG A 389 -1.44 9.29 21.85
C ARG A 389 -2.35 8.25 21.21
N LEU A 390 -2.37 7.03 21.74
CA LEU A 390 -3.30 5.98 21.30
C LEU A 390 -4.74 6.44 21.49
N LEU A 391 -5.10 6.92 22.69
CA LEU A 391 -6.46 7.40 22.98
C LEU A 391 -6.86 8.57 22.05
N ARG A 392 -5.96 9.50 21.76
CA ARG A 392 -6.20 10.57 20.77
C ARG A 392 -6.37 10.03 19.36
N LYS A 393 -5.62 8.98 18.99
CA LYS A 393 -5.71 8.34 17.67
C LYS A 393 -7.03 7.59 17.52
N THR A 394 -7.45 6.83 18.52
CA THR A 394 -8.68 6.05 18.49
C THR A 394 -9.93 6.93 18.44
N ASN A 395 -9.92 8.06 19.15
CA ASN A 395 -10.99 9.06 19.09
C ASN A 395 -11.17 9.72 17.70
N LYS A 396 -10.19 9.60 16.80
CA LYS A 396 -10.30 10.10 15.42
C LYS A 396 -10.92 9.09 14.45
N ILE A 397 -11.13 7.84 14.87
CA ILE A 397 -11.74 6.79 14.05
C ILE A 397 -13.25 6.99 14.03
N ALA A 398 -13.82 7.20 12.85
CA ALA A 398 -15.24 7.36 12.65
C ALA A 398 -15.99 6.04 12.93
N ASN A 399 -17.17 6.13 13.53
CA ASN A 399 -18.13 5.04 13.72
C ASN A 399 -17.52 3.72 14.22
N ARG A 400 -16.50 3.79 15.08
CA ARG A 400 -15.78 2.62 15.58
C ARG A 400 -16.75 1.65 16.28
N GLY A 401 -16.80 0.40 15.82
CA GLY A 401 -17.73 -0.62 16.31
C GLY A 401 -19.04 -0.71 15.54
N ARG A 402 -19.32 0.25 14.67
CA ARG A 402 -20.61 0.46 13.98
C ARG A 402 -20.45 0.94 12.53
N SER A 403 -19.29 0.69 11.89
CA SER A 403 -19.00 1.21 10.55
C SER A 403 -20.03 0.78 9.51
N LEU A 404 -20.38 -0.51 9.50
CA LEU A 404 -21.37 -1.06 8.56
C LEU A 404 -22.79 -0.57 8.84
N GLU A 405 -23.19 -0.52 10.11
CA GLU A 405 -24.52 -0.04 10.53
C GLU A 405 -24.74 1.39 10.05
N VAL A 406 -23.79 2.28 10.31
CA VAL A 406 -23.86 3.69 9.91
C VAL A 406 -23.84 3.85 8.39
N LEU A 407 -23.09 3.02 7.66
CA LEU A 407 -23.12 3.04 6.20
C LEU A 407 -24.51 2.69 5.68
N LEU A 408 -25.13 1.61 6.21
CA LEU A 408 -26.46 1.17 5.82
C LEU A 408 -27.55 2.20 6.16
N GLU A 409 -27.49 2.83 7.34
CA GLU A 409 -28.42 3.89 7.76
C GLU A 409 -28.53 5.04 6.74
N TYR A 410 -27.43 5.36 6.06
CA TYR A 410 -27.36 6.49 5.12
C TYR A 410 -27.14 6.09 3.66
N PHE A 411 -27.14 4.80 3.33
CA PHE A 411 -26.77 4.33 2.00
C PHE A 411 -27.76 4.80 0.94
N ASP A 412 -29.06 4.79 1.25
CA ASP A 412 -30.11 5.26 0.33
C ASP A 412 -29.98 6.76 0.01
N LEU A 413 -29.49 7.57 0.95
CA LEU A 413 -29.17 8.97 0.68
C LEU A 413 -28.07 9.08 -0.39
N PHE A 414 -27.03 8.27 -0.26
CA PHE A 414 -25.92 8.24 -1.22
C PHE A 414 -26.40 7.82 -2.62
N LEU A 415 -27.21 6.76 -2.70
CA LEU A 415 -27.79 6.27 -3.96
C LEU A 415 -28.70 7.29 -4.63
N ALA A 416 -29.42 8.09 -3.84
CA ALA A 416 -30.25 9.20 -4.31
C ALA A 416 -29.46 10.46 -4.69
N GLY A 417 -28.13 10.46 -4.53
CA GLY A 417 -27.30 11.64 -4.76
C GLY A 417 -27.49 12.75 -3.72
N LYS A 418 -28.11 12.42 -2.57
CA LYS A 418 -28.27 13.32 -1.42
C LYS A 418 -27.02 13.28 -0.56
N HIS A 419 -26.84 14.34 0.23
CA HIS A 419 -25.68 14.51 1.08
C HIS A 419 -26.07 14.43 2.56
N HIS A 420 -25.29 13.68 3.35
CA HIS A 420 -25.38 13.71 4.80
C HIS A 420 -24.39 14.75 5.37
N PRO A 421 -24.75 15.58 6.37
CA PRO A 421 -23.90 16.67 6.87
C PRO A 421 -22.51 16.27 7.37
N THR A 422 -22.32 15.00 7.76
CA THR A 422 -21.02 14.49 8.23
C THR A 422 -20.09 14.09 7.10
N TRP A 423 -20.59 13.99 5.87
CA TRP A 423 -19.78 13.64 4.71
C TRP A 423 -19.02 14.87 4.24
N ARG A 424 -17.83 14.68 3.66
CA ARG A 424 -17.06 15.77 3.08
C ARG A 424 -17.11 15.67 1.57
N VAL A 425 -17.76 16.64 0.92
CA VAL A 425 -17.74 16.77 -0.54
C VAL A 425 -16.58 17.66 -0.93
N MET A 426 -15.69 17.13 -1.76
CA MET A 426 -14.55 17.84 -2.33
C MET A 426 -14.80 18.05 -3.82
N ARG A 427 -14.78 19.30 -4.27
CA ARG A 427 -15.01 19.64 -5.67
C ARG A 427 -13.74 19.41 -6.49
N LEU A 428 -13.90 18.81 -7.66
CA LEU A 428 -12.79 18.57 -8.59
C LEU A 428 -12.58 19.79 -9.51
N HIS A 429 -13.65 20.45 -9.93
CA HIS A 429 -13.58 21.65 -10.76
C HIS A 429 -14.52 22.75 -10.27
N ARG A 430 -14.19 24.00 -10.59
CA ARG A 430 -15.09 25.15 -10.38
C ARG A 430 -16.28 25.04 -11.34
N ASP A 431 -17.48 25.30 -10.83
CA ASP A 431 -18.72 25.29 -11.62
C ASP A 431 -18.55 26.26 -12.82
N ASN A 432 -18.80 25.78 -14.04
CA ASN A 432 -18.75 26.48 -15.35
C ASN A 432 -17.47 26.40 -16.21
N HIS A 433 -16.44 25.64 -15.85
CA HIS A 433 -15.32 25.40 -16.77
C HIS A 433 -14.98 23.91 -16.90
N VAL A 434 -15.76 23.18 -17.69
CA VAL A 434 -15.19 22.05 -18.44
C VAL A 434 -14.43 22.68 -19.62
N GLN A 435 -13.28 23.30 -19.35
CA GLN A 435 -12.33 23.49 -20.44
C GLN A 435 -11.99 22.08 -20.93
N LYS A 436 -12.08 21.85 -22.25
CA LYS A 436 -11.44 20.67 -22.82
C LYS A 436 -9.95 20.89 -22.64
N TYR A 437 -9.40 20.32 -21.58
CA TYR A 437 -7.97 20.33 -21.36
C TYR A 437 -7.34 19.48 -22.45
N GLY A 438 -6.38 20.05 -23.16
CA GLY A 438 -5.62 19.35 -24.17
C GLY A 438 -4.56 18.43 -23.53
N ILE A 439 -3.75 17.84 -24.41
CA ILE A 439 -2.62 17.00 -24.00
C ILE A 439 -1.59 17.78 -23.16
N THR A 440 -1.43 19.08 -23.42
CA THR A 440 -0.46 19.96 -22.73
C THR A 440 -0.80 20.13 -21.25
N GLU A 441 -2.08 20.22 -20.90
CA GLU A 441 -2.51 20.36 -19.51
C GLU A 441 -2.38 19.04 -18.75
N VAL A 442 -2.54 17.89 -19.44
CA VAL A 442 -2.19 16.58 -18.87
C VAL A 442 -0.70 16.50 -18.57
N GLU A 443 0.15 16.87 -19.53
CA GLU A 443 1.60 16.91 -19.34
C GLU A 443 2.00 17.84 -18.18
N THR A 444 1.37 19.02 -18.10
CA THR A 444 1.64 19.99 -17.03
C THR A 444 1.25 19.43 -15.66
N CYS A 445 0.05 18.84 -15.54
CA CYS A 445 -0.39 18.21 -14.30
C CYS A 445 0.56 17.08 -13.86
N LEU A 446 0.98 16.21 -14.79
CA LEU A 446 1.91 15.13 -14.47
C LEU A 446 3.30 15.65 -14.07
N GLU A 447 3.80 16.71 -14.69
CA GLU A 447 5.06 17.36 -14.31
C GLU A 447 4.99 18.00 -12.90
N GLU A 448 3.86 18.62 -12.55
CA GLU A 448 3.62 19.13 -11.20
C GLU A 448 3.58 17.98 -10.17
N MET A 449 2.90 16.88 -10.51
CA MET A 449 2.86 15.68 -9.66
C MET A 449 4.22 14.97 -9.59
N ARG A 450 5.07 15.10 -10.61
CA ARG A 450 6.44 14.56 -10.60
C ARG A 450 7.29 15.18 -9.48
N VAL A 451 7.03 16.41 -9.06
CA VAL A 451 7.73 17.03 -7.92
C VAL A 451 6.97 16.92 -6.60
N SER A 452 5.76 16.35 -6.61
CA SER A 452 4.90 16.13 -5.44
C SER A 452 5.45 15.01 -4.52
N PRO A 453 5.17 15.10 -3.19
CA PRO A 453 5.38 13.99 -2.25
C PRO A 453 4.57 12.73 -2.55
N PHE A 454 3.46 12.85 -3.28
CA PHE A 454 2.55 11.73 -3.50
C PHE A 454 2.99 10.91 -4.71
N SER A 455 2.76 9.59 -4.64
CA SER A 455 2.76 8.79 -5.87
C SER A 455 1.62 9.26 -6.77
N TYR A 456 1.82 9.18 -8.07
CA TYR A 456 0.87 9.59 -9.09
C TYR A 456 0.74 8.52 -10.20
N ILE A 457 1.06 7.26 -9.86
CA ILE A 457 0.98 6.11 -10.79
C ILE A 457 -0.44 5.98 -11.39
N PRO A 458 -1.56 5.98 -10.63
CA PRO A 458 -2.90 5.87 -11.21
C PRO A 458 -3.20 6.95 -12.25
N LEU A 459 -2.78 8.18 -11.96
CA LEU A 459 -2.99 9.36 -12.80
C LEU A 459 -2.16 9.27 -14.09
N ALA A 460 -0.87 8.94 -13.95
CA ALA A 460 0.02 8.78 -15.09
C ALA A 460 -0.40 7.61 -16.00
N ARG A 461 -0.91 6.52 -15.41
CA ARG A 461 -1.45 5.40 -16.19
C ARG A 461 -2.71 5.77 -16.97
N ALA A 462 -3.64 6.52 -16.38
CA ALA A 462 -4.80 7.01 -17.12
C ALA A 462 -4.38 7.93 -18.28
N ALA A 463 -3.36 8.76 -18.08
CA ALA A 463 -2.81 9.56 -19.17
C ALA A 463 -2.20 8.69 -20.29
N VAL A 464 -1.48 7.60 -19.95
CA VAL A 464 -0.98 6.63 -20.94
C VAL A 464 -2.14 5.93 -21.65
N SER A 465 -3.22 5.56 -20.97
CA SER A 465 -4.40 4.96 -21.59
C SER A 465 -5.06 5.88 -22.62
N LEU A 466 -5.07 7.20 -22.38
CA LEU A 466 -5.58 8.19 -23.35
C LEU A 466 -4.59 8.54 -24.45
N TYR A 467 -3.30 8.57 -24.14
CA TYR A 467 -2.23 9.01 -25.05
C TYR A 467 -1.10 7.96 -25.14
N PRO A 468 -1.38 6.73 -25.58
CA PRO A 468 -0.45 5.59 -25.48
C PRO A 468 0.81 5.74 -26.34
N LYS A 469 0.83 6.71 -27.26
CA LYS A 469 1.96 7.02 -28.15
C LYS A 469 2.66 8.34 -27.82
N ASN A 470 2.27 9.03 -26.76
CA ASN A 470 2.97 10.26 -26.36
C ASN A 470 4.20 9.89 -25.52
N ALA A 471 5.40 10.10 -26.07
CA ALA A 471 6.65 9.79 -25.39
C ALA A 471 6.87 10.56 -24.07
N THR A 472 6.39 11.80 -23.96
CA THR A 472 6.45 12.59 -22.73
C THR A 472 5.62 11.94 -21.62
N ILE A 473 4.37 11.58 -21.92
CA ILE A 473 3.45 10.94 -20.96
C ILE A 473 3.96 9.54 -20.57
N LEU A 474 4.45 8.76 -21.53
CA LEU A 474 5.08 7.46 -21.26
C LEU A 474 6.28 7.59 -20.31
N LEU A 475 7.16 8.59 -20.55
CA LEU A 475 8.30 8.88 -19.68
C LEU A 475 7.85 9.31 -18.27
N LEU A 476 6.87 10.20 -18.15
CA LEU A 476 6.34 10.64 -16.86
C LEU A 476 5.72 9.47 -16.08
N CYS A 477 5.04 8.56 -16.76
CA CYS A 477 4.53 7.34 -16.15
C CYS A 477 5.67 6.40 -15.70
N ALA A 478 6.71 6.21 -16.52
CA ALA A 478 7.90 5.45 -16.15
C ALA A 478 8.56 6.03 -14.88
N GLN A 479 8.69 7.36 -14.81
CA GLN A 479 9.19 8.07 -13.64
C GLN A 479 8.31 7.88 -12.39
N ALA A 480 6.98 7.85 -12.55
CA ALA A 480 6.06 7.57 -11.44
C ALA A 480 6.32 6.18 -10.84
N TYR A 481 6.53 5.17 -11.68
CA TYR A 481 6.87 3.81 -11.25
C TYR A 481 8.24 3.72 -10.58
N ALA A 482 9.24 4.43 -11.12
CA ALA A 482 10.60 4.44 -10.59
C ALA A 482 10.72 5.05 -9.18
N LYS A 483 9.77 5.91 -8.78
CA LYS A 483 9.69 6.47 -7.41
C LYS A 483 9.34 5.42 -6.33
N THR A 484 9.03 4.19 -6.71
CA THR A 484 8.75 3.12 -5.73
C THR A 484 10.06 2.76 -5.00
N PRO A 485 10.06 2.69 -3.65
CA PRO A 485 11.30 2.54 -2.90
C PRO A 485 12.00 1.19 -3.13
N GLN A 486 13.33 1.25 -3.07
CA GLN A 486 14.32 0.20 -3.33
C GLN A 486 14.20 -1.05 -2.40
N PRO A 487 14.91 -2.16 -2.75
CA PRO A 487 14.93 -3.40 -1.97
C PRO A 487 15.24 -3.14 -0.48
N GLY A 488 14.40 -3.70 0.39
CA GLY A 488 14.48 -3.54 1.85
C GLY A 488 13.25 -2.88 2.49
N SER A 489 12.46 -2.14 1.70
CA SER A 489 11.25 -1.46 2.18
C SER A 489 9.94 -2.06 1.66
N GLN A 490 9.97 -2.73 0.50
CA GLN A 490 8.81 -3.34 -0.15
C GLN A 490 9.23 -4.68 -0.77
N PRO A 491 8.62 -5.82 -0.40
CA PRO A 491 8.59 -6.96 -1.33
C PRO A 491 7.92 -6.44 -2.62
N PHE A 492 8.35 -6.88 -3.80
CA PHE A 492 7.80 -6.47 -5.12
C PHE A 492 8.32 -5.15 -5.74
N TYR A 493 9.33 -4.45 -5.20
CA TYR A 493 9.90 -3.26 -5.89
C TYR A 493 10.34 -3.57 -7.34
N TYR A 494 10.82 -4.79 -7.58
CA TYR A 494 11.24 -5.28 -8.90
C TYR A 494 10.12 -5.18 -9.95
N TYR A 495 8.86 -5.39 -9.56
CA TYR A 495 7.72 -5.31 -10.47
C TYR A 495 7.51 -3.86 -10.94
N TYR A 496 7.58 -2.89 -10.03
CA TYR A 496 7.45 -1.47 -10.38
C TYR A 496 8.60 -1.03 -11.28
N TRP A 497 9.81 -1.52 -11.02
CA TRP A 497 10.97 -1.22 -11.84
C TRP A 497 10.87 -1.81 -13.24
N TYR A 498 10.39 -3.05 -13.36
CA TYR A 498 10.08 -3.64 -14.65
C TYR A 498 9.04 -2.82 -15.43
N ARG A 499 7.94 -2.39 -14.78
CA ARG A 499 6.92 -1.52 -15.40
C ARG A 499 7.51 -0.20 -15.87
N SER A 500 8.36 0.41 -15.05
CA SER A 500 9.11 1.62 -15.40
C SER A 500 9.93 1.44 -16.68
N LEU A 501 10.76 0.39 -16.75
CA LEU A 501 11.59 0.10 -17.93
C LEU A 501 10.75 -0.25 -19.17
N SER A 502 9.63 -0.94 -18.99
CA SER A 502 8.71 -1.27 -20.08
C SER A 502 8.09 -0.01 -20.70
N LEU A 503 7.67 0.95 -19.87
CA LEU A 503 7.15 2.24 -20.32
C LEU A 503 8.25 3.10 -20.96
N LEU A 504 9.49 3.01 -20.46
CA LEU A 504 10.64 3.65 -21.07
C LEU A 504 10.92 3.12 -22.49
N ALA A 505 10.93 1.81 -22.68
CA ALA A 505 11.11 1.20 -24.00
C ALA A 505 10.02 1.66 -24.98
N GLN A 506 8.76 1.77 -24.50
CA GLN A 506 7.67 2.36 -25.30
C GLN A 506 7.91 3.84 -25.60
N ALA A 507 8.39 4.63 -24.63
CA ALA A 507 8.72 6.04 -24.85
C ALA A 507 9.79 6.21 -25.93
N ILE A 508 10.85 5.37 -25.90
CA ILE A 508 11.92 5.33 -26.91
C ILE A 508 11.35 5.09 -28.31
N ALA A 509 10.44 4.13 -28.46
CA ALA A 509 9.81 3.80 -29.74
C ALA A 509 8.91 4.93 -30.29
N ASN A 510 8.49 5.89 -29.45
CA ASN A 510 7.55 6.95 -29.81
C ASN A 510 8.17 8.36 -29.79
N ILE A 511 9.49 8.50 -29.63
CA ILE A 511 10.15 9.81 -29.65
C ILE A 511 10.00 10.46 -31.01
N ASN A 512 9.54 11.71 -31.04
CA ASN A 512 9.43 12.49 -32.27
C ASN A 512 10.00 13.90 -32.18
N THR A 513 10.46 14.35 -31.01
CA THR A 513 11.11 15.66 -30.82
C THR A 513 12.49 15.57 -30.18
N ALA A 514 13.35 16.54 -30.48
CA ALA A 514 14.65 16.69 -29.83
C ALA A 514 14.54 16.97 -28.32
N LYS A 515 13.45 17.61 -27.86
CA LYS A 515 13.19 17.83 -26.43
C LYS A 515 12.94 16.49 -25.71
N GLN A 516 12.05 15.65 -26.25
CA GLN A 516 11.79 14.32 -25.69
C GLN A 516 13.04 13.44 -25.68
N ARG A 517 13.79 13.45 -26.78
CA ARG A 517 15.07 12.71 -26.88
C ARG A 517 16.03 13.12 -25.76
N ARG A 518 16.24 14.42 -25.54
CA ARG A 518 17.09 14.92 -24.45
C ARG A 518 16.59 14.49 -23.07
N ASN A 519 15.29 14.59 -22.81
CA ASN A 519 14.71 14.16 -21.54
C ASN A 519 14.91 12.66 -21.29
N LEU A 520 14.79 11.83 -22.33
CA LEU A 520 15.04 10.39 -22.24
C LEU A 520 16.50 10.05 -22.01
N ILE A 521 17.42 10.67 -22.74
CA ILE A 521 18.86 10.52 -22.52
C ILE A 521 19.22 10.87 -21.07
N ALA A 522 18.67 11.99 -20.57
CA ALA A 522 18.89 12.43 -19.20
C ALA A 522 18.45 11.39 -18.17
N TRP A 523 17.24 10.86 -18.33
CA TRP A 523 16.68 9.93 -17.38
C TRP A 523 17.30 8.53 -17.45
N ILE A 524 17.68 8.06 -18.65
CA ILE A 524 18.42 6.81 -18.85
C ILE A 524 19.77 6.88 -18.13
N SER A 525 20.46 8.02 -18.27
CA SER A 525 21.78 8.24 -17.69
C SER A 525 21.76 8.36 -16.16
N SER A 526 20.64 8.75 -15.56
CA SER A 526 20.55 9.01 -14.11
C SER A 526 19.88 7.89 -13.30
N VAL A 527 18.80 7.28 -13.82
CA VAL A 527 17.93 6.39 -13.02
C VAL A 527 17.75 5.02 -13.67
N ALA A 528 17.43 4.97 -14.97
CA ALA A 528 17.04 3.71 -15.61
C ALA A 528 18.17 2.68 -15.64
N TRP A 529 19.43 3.12 -15.83
CA TRP A 529 20.58 2.23 -15.83
C TRP A 529 20.81 1.53 -14.49
N GLN A 530 20.68 2.26 -13.38
CA GLN A 530 20.80 1.68 -12.04
C GLN A 530 19.71 0.61 -11.82
N MET A 531 18.48 0.91 -12.23
CA MET A 531 17.36 -0.03 -12.14
C MET A 531 17.60 -1.29 -12.97
N SER A 532 18.06 -1.16 -14.22
CA SER A 532 18.37 -2.30 -15.10
C SER A 532 19.44 -3.19 -14.49
N TYR A 533 20.54 -2.61 -13.99
CA TYR A 533 21.62 -3.37 -13.38
C TYR A 533 21.19 -4.11 -12.11
N GLU A 534 20.50 -3.42 -11.21
CA GLU A 534 19.99 -4.04 -10.00
C GLU A 534 19.00 -5.17 -10.33
N LEU A 535 18.10 -4.98 -11.31
CA LEU A 535 17.23 -6.06 -11.77
C LEU A 535 18.02 -7.25 -12.34
N GLU A 536 19.04 -7.01 -13.17
CA GLU A 536 19.92 -8.07 -13.70
C GLU A 536 20.60 -8.90 -12.59
N GLN A 537 21.00 -8.27 -11.47
CA GLN A 537 21.58 -8.99 -10.34
C GLN A 537 20.55 -9.88 -9.61
N TYR A 538 19.31 -9.40 -9.47
CA TYR A 538 18.22 -10.17 -8.87
C TYR A 538 17.68 -11.27 -9.80
N LEU A 539 17.87 -11.15 -11.12
CA LEU A 539 17.43 -12.11 -12.13
C LEU A 539 18.25 -13.41 -12.21
N SER A 540 19.19 -13.63 -11.29
CA SER A 540 19.69 -14.97 -11.02
C SER A 540 18.58 -15.96 -10.61
N GLU A 541 17.37 -15.47 -10.30
CA GLU A 541 16.13 -16.25 -10.23
C GLU A 541 15.16 -15.93 -11.41
N PRO A 542 15.19 -16.68 -12.53
CA PRO A 542 14.41 -16.42 -13.74
C PRO A 542 12.87 -16.59 -13.60
N ARG A 543 12.33 -16.73 -12.39
CA ARG A 543 10.91 -17.08 -12.17
C ARG A 543 9.93 -15.91 -12.28
N TYR A 544 10.40 -14.67 -12.25
CA TYR A 544 9.52 -13.51 -12.08
C TYR A 544 9.22 -12.73 -13.35
N PHE A 545 10.04 -12.86 -14.39
CA PHE A 545 9.90 -12.08 -15.62
C PHE A 545 10.20 -12.95 -16.84
N GLY A 546 9.25 -13.06 -17.77
CA GLY A 546 9.38 -13.86 -18.99
C GLY A 546 10.22 -13.20 -20.09
N ASP A 547 10.19 -13.78 -21.29
CA ASP A 547 10.97 -13.36 -22.47
C ASP A 547 10.81 -11.87 -22.86
N ASP A 548 9.73 -11.24 -22.44
CA ASP A 548 9.46 -9.82 -22.69
C ASP A 548 10.40 -8.88 -21.93
N PHE A 549 11.03 -9.33 -20.84
CA PHE A 549 12.01 -8.50 -20.13
C PHE A 549 13.30 -8.28 -20.92
N ASN A 550 13.83 -9.33 -21.55
CA ASN A 550 15.04 -9.22 -22.36
C ASN A 550 14.86 -8.26 -23.53
N LYS A 551 13.68 -8.27 -24.16
CA LYS A 551 13.32 -7.32 -25.23
C LYS A 551 13.32 -5.88 -24.73
N VAL A 552 12.82 -5.64 -23.51
CA VAL A 552 12.83 -4.30 -22.90
C VAL A 552 14.26 -3.81 -22.68
N LEU A 553 15.13 -4.68 -22.15
CA LEU A 553 16.54 -4.33 -21.97
C LEU A 553 17.28 -4.11 -23.29
N GLU A 554 17.00 -4.91 -24.32
CA GLU A 554 17.55 -4.76 -25.67
C GLU A 554 17.21 -3.38 -26.25
N VAL A 555 15.93 -2.98 -26.22
CA VAL A 555 15.51 -1.64 -26.71
C VAL A 555 16.25 -0.50 -25.99
N ILE A 556 16.44 -0.62 -24.67
CA ILE A 556 17.15 0.39 -23.89
C ILE A 556 18.65 0.40 -24.25
N SER A 557 19.26 -0.78 -24.42
CA SER A 557 20.66 -0.95 -24.80
C SER A 557 20.95 -0.39 -26.20
N ASP A 558 20.09 -0.71 -27.18
CA ASP A 558 20.22 -0.22 -28.55
C ASP A 558 20.11 1.30 -28.62
N PHE A 559 19.16 1.89 -27.89
CA PHE A 559 19.04 3.34 -27.79
C PHE A 559 20.28 3.96 -27.16
N LYS A 560 20.82 3.36 -26.10
CA LYS A 560 22.05 3.81 -25.44
C LYS A 560 23.24 3.83 -26.40
N GLN A 561 23.41 2.77 -27.18
CA GLN A 561 24.46 2.68 -28.20
C GLN A 561 24.27 3.73 -29.30
N ALA A 562 23.05 3.91 -29.79
CA ALA A 562 22.71 4.89 -30.81
C ALA A 562 22.97 6.34 -30.36
N GLU A 563 22.61 6.67 -29.12
CA GLU A 563 22.83 8.00 -28.53
C GLU A 563 24.23 8.18 -27.93
N LYS A 564 25.10 7.16 -28.01
CA LYS A 564 26.46 7.16 -27.45
C LYS A 564 26.48 7.51 -25.95
N ILE A 565 25.47 7.07 -25.21
CA ILE A 565 25.41 7.25 -23.77
C ILE A 565 26.50 6.37 -23.14
N PRO A 566 27.47 6.93 -22.39
CA PRO A 566 28.60 6.16 -21.87
C PRO A 566 28.17 4.97 -21.01
N ASP A 567 28.86 3.84 -21.16
CA ASP A 567 28.79 2.76 -20.17
C ASP A 567 29.40 3.25 -18.86
N MET A 568 28.56 3.58 -17.89
CA MET A 568 29.03 3.76 -16.52
C MET A 568 29.48 2.38 -16.00
N LYS A 569 30.80 2.15 -15.95
CA LYS A 569 31.37 0.98 -15.30
C LYS A 569 31.07 1.06 -13.81
N ILE A 570 30.12 0.26 -13.34
CA ILE A 570 29.64 0.21 -11.96
C ILE A 570 30.75 -0.13 -10.94
N ALA A 571 31.87 -0.67 -11.41
CA ALA A 571 33.06 -0.88 -10.59
C ALA A 571 33.59 0.42 -9.93
N ASN A 572 33.29 1.58 -10.51
CA ASN A 572 33.43 2.88 -9.87
C ASN A 572 32.09 3.61 -10.05
N PRO A 573 31.28 3.84 -8.99
CA PRO A 573 30.22 4.84 -9.09
C PRO A 573 30.86 6.10 -9.68
N PRO A 574 30.24 6.77 -10.67
CA PRO A 574 30.89 7.93 -11.30
C PRO A 574 31.36 8.85 -10.18
N GLU A 575 32.54 9.44 -10.32
CA GLU A 575 32.94 10.54 -9.44
C GLU A 575 31.86 11.61 -9.59
N TYR A 576 30.83 11.56 -8.74
CA TYR A 576 29.73 12.48 -8.73
C TYR A 576 30.26 13.79 -8.15
N ALA A 577 31.07 14.51 -8.92
CA ALA A 577 31.45 15.86 -8.54
C ALA A 577 30.15 16.65 -8.33
N ILE A 578 29.97 17.17 -7.11
CA ILE A 578 28.85 18.05 -6.76
C ILE A 578 28.89 19.21 -7.75
N ASP A 579 27.80 19.41 -8.49
CA ASP A 579 27.68 20.45 -9.52
C ASP A 579 28.08 21.84 -8.99
N ASP A 580 28.87 22.60 -9.75
CA ASP A 580 29.33 23.95 -9.35
C ASP A 580 28.16 24.92 -9.08
N THR A 581 27.03 24.74 -9.76
CA THR A 581 25.77 25.47 -9.53
C THR A 581 25.19 25.17 -8.16
N VAL A 582 25.36 23.94 -7.68
CA VAL A 582 24.90 23.47 -6.39
C VAL A 582 25.84 23.94 -5.30
N LEU A 583 27.15 23.79 -5.51
CA LEU A 583 28.14 24.42 -4.64
C LEU A 583 27.86 25.91 -4.54
N ARG A 584 27.53 26.59 -5.64
CA ARG A 584 27.11 28.00 -5.63
C ARG A 584 25.82 28.23 -4.84
N LYS A 585 24.77 27.40 -4.99
CA LYS A 585 23.53 27.52 -4.20
C LYS A 585 23.78 27.31 -2.71
N ILE A 586 24.60 26.32 -2.36
CA ILE A 586 25.02 26.04 -0.99
C ILE A 586 25.86 27.22 -0.46
N SER A 587 26.88 27.69 -1.19
CA SER A 587 27.72 28.83 -0.82
C SER A 587 26.91 30.11 -0.62
N GLN A 588 25.92 30.35 -1.48
CA GLN A 588 24.99 31.48 -1.38
C GLN A 588 24.11 31.38 -0.13
N ALA A 589 23.62 30.18 0.19
CA ALA A 589 22.75 29.95 1.33
C ALA A 589 23.49 29.87 2.67
N SER A 590 24.71 29.34 2.69
CA SER A 590 25.49 29.07 3.91
C SER A 590 26.54 30.14 4.21
N GLY A 591 26.58 31.26 3.48
CA GLY A 591 27.51 32.35 3.76
C GLY A 591 28.99 31.99 3.58
N LYS A 592 29.34 31.21 2.54
CA LYS A 592 30.71 30.76 2.16
C LYS A 592 31.30 29.55 2.89
N THR A 593 30.65 28.98 3.90
CA THR A 593 31.19 27.81 4.64
C THR A 593 30.94 26.46 3.96
N ASN A 594 30.15 26.43 2.88
CA ASN A 594 29.65 25.23 2.22
C ASN A 594 29.08 24.17 3.18
N THR A 595 28.56 24.61 4.33
CA THR A 595 28.06 23.72 5.37
C THR A 595 26.58 23.44 5.15
N VAL A 596 26.18 22.17 5.26
CA VAL A 596 24.81 21.72 5.02
C VAL A 596 24.31 20.80 6.13
N ASN A 597 23.00 20.76 6.31
CA ASN A 597 22.28 19.72 7.03
C ASN A 597 21.74 18.71 6.03
N ILE A 598 21.93 17.40 6.23
CA ILE A 598 21.33 16.37 5.37
C ILE A 598 20.00 15.93 5.99
N PHE A 599 18.94 15.83 5.16
CA PHE A 599 17.68 15.21 5.57
C PHE A 599 17.36 13.99 4.70
N GLY A 600 17.30 12.82 5.32
CA GLY A 600 17.16 11.50 4.70
C GLY A 600 18.48 10.71 4.75
N ALA A 601 18.63 9.83 5.73
CA ALA A 601 19.73 8.88 5.90
C ALA A 601 19.51 7.63 5.03
N SER A 602 19.46 7.85 3.71
CA SER A 602 19.31 6.80 2.69
C SER A 602 20.61 6.55 1.93
N GLU A 603 20.59 5.63 0.97
CA GLU A 603 21.70 5.37 0.06
C GLU A 603 22.21 6.66 -0.62
N LEU A 604 21.33 7.62 -0.92
CA LEU A 604 21.73 8.89 -1.53
C LEU A 604 22.58 9.75 -0.59
N ALA A 605 22.33 9.70 0.72
CA ALA A 605 23.18 10.37 1.71
C ALA A 605 24.52 9.66 1.84
N GLU A 606 24.53 8.32 1.89
CA GLU A 606 25.77 7.53 1.92
C GLU A 606 26.64 7.80 0.70
N ARG A 607 26.04 7.82 -0.49
CA ARG A 607 26.71 8.18 -1.75
C ARG A 607 27.26 9.60 -1.73
N LEU A 608 26.46 10.58 -1.31
CA LEU A 608 26.92 11.97 -1.19
C LEU A 608 28.12 12.08 -0.24
N ILE A 609 28.06 11.41 0.91
CA ILE A 609 29.13 11.40 1.89
C ILE A 609 30.39 10.73 1.34
N ALA A 610 30.24 9.58 0.68
CA ALA A 610 31.35 8.86 0.07
C ALA A 610 32.07 9.74 -0.96
N VAL A 611 31.33 10.45 -1.80
CA VAL A 611 31.90 11.35 -2.81
C VAL A 611 32.53 12.59 -2.17
N ASN A 612 31.88 13.17 -1.16
CA ASN A 612 32.42 14.31 -0.43
C ASN A 612 33.69 13.97 0.38
N THR A 613 33.85 12.73 0.82
CA THR A 613 35.06 12.26 1.51
C THR A 613 36.31 12.38 0.61
N HIS A 614 36.13 12.24 -0.70
CA HIS A 614 37.22 12.35 -1.68
C HIS A 614 37.48 13.80 -2.11
N ASN A 615 36.42 14.59 -2.34
CA ASN A 615 36.53 15.92 -2.93
C ASN A 615 36.52 17.08 -1.91
N ARG A 616 36.06 16.84 -0.67
CA ARG A 616 35.93 17.81 0.44
C ARG A 616 35.26 19.14 0.05
N THR A 617 34.22 19.07 -0.78
CA THR A 617 33.56 20.26 -1.34
C THR A 617 32.45 20.83 -0.46
N ILE A 618 31.85 20.00 0.41
CA ILE A 618 30.83 20.41 1.39
C ILE A 618 31.20 19.96 2.80
N SER A 619 30.78 20.70 3.82
CA SER A 619 30.87 20.28 5.22
C SER A 619 29.50 19.82 5.71
N ILE A 620 29.40 18.64 6.32
CA ILE A 620 28.13 18.10 6.81
C ILE A 620 28.04 18.39 8.30
N ASN A 621 27.10 19.26 8.66
CA ASN A 621 26.87 19.64 10.06
C ASN A 621 26.11 18.54 10.83
N ALA A 622 25.03 18.03 10.23
CA ALA A 622 24.19 17.03 10.85
C ALA A 622 23.43 16.21 9.80
N ILE A 623 23.01 15.00 10.18
CA ILE A 623 22.15 14.12 9.39
C ILE A 623 20.87 13.86 10.17
N TYR A 624 19.74 14.08 9.50
CA TYR A 624 18.41 13.89 10.07
C TYR A 624 17.65 12.82 9.28
N ASP A 625 16.76 12.08 9.93
CA ASP A 625 15.79 11.21 9.26
C ASP A 625 14.43 11.23 9.99
N SER A 626 13.36 11.06 9.22
CA SER A 626 12.00 10.90 9.75
C SER A 626 11.68 9.44 10.08
N ASN A 627 12.42 8.48 9.51
CA ASN A 627 12.34 7.07 9.84
C ASN A 627 12.95 6.81 11.24
N PRO A 628 12.16 6.36 12.22
CA PRO A 628 12.65 6.04 13.56
C PRO A 628 13.76 4.99 13.56
N ASP A 629 13.73 4.04 12.63
CA ASP A 629 14.68 2.92 12.57
C ASP A 629 16.09 3.37 12.13
N LYS A 630 16.18 4.57 11.54
CA LYS A 630 17.46 5.16 11.12
C LYS A 630 18.10 6.02 12.21
N LYS A 631 17.35 6.40 13.24
CA LYS A 631 17.85 7.26 14.33
C LYS A 631 18.88 6.52 15.18
N GLY A 632 19.92 7.22 15.60
CA GLY A 632 21.03 6.66 16.37
C GLY A 632 22.04 5.85 15.53
N LEU A 633 21.77 5.61 14.24
CA LEU A 633 22.76 5.03 13.34
C LEU A 633 23.88 6.04 13.08
N LEU A 634 25.11 5.54 12.97
CA LEU A 634 26.25 6.35 12.55
C LEU A 634 26.41 6.25 11.04
N MET A 635 26.38 7.39 10.36
CA MET A 635 26.69 7.50 8.94
C MET A 635 27.95 8.36 8.78
N ASN A 636 29.08 7.72 8.49
CA ASN A 636 30.40 8.33 8.45
C ASN A 636 30.75 9.11 9.73
N ASN A 637 30.56 8.47 10.89
CA ASN A 637 30.77 9.03 12.23
C ASN A 637 29.84 10.19 12.63
N ILE A 638 28.83 10.52 11.82
CA ILE A 638 27.78 11.47 12.18
C ILE A 638 26.54 10.67 12.59
N GLU A 639 26.03 10.91 13.79
CA GLU A 639 24.81 10.26 14.28
C GLU A 639 23.58 10.82 13.54
N VAL A 640 22.74 9.92 13.04
CA VAL A 640 21.45 10.28 12.45
C VAL A 640 20.46 10.62 13.56
N THR A 641 19.92 11.83 13.53
CA THR A 641 19.03 12.35 14.58
C THR A 641 17.61 12.59 14.07
N SER A 642 16.66 12.82 14.97
CA SER A 642 15.31 13.19 14.57
C SER A 642 15.30 14.60 14.00
N ILE A 643 14.60 14.82 12.88
CA ILE A 643 14.44 16.18 12.36
C ILE A 643 13.74 17.11 13.36
N SER A 644 12.90 16.57 14.25
CA SER A 644 12.22 17.33 15.31
C SER A 644 13.13 17.77 16.45
N GLU A 645 14.34 17.20 16.55
CA GLU A 645 15.34 17.53 17.57
C GLU A 645 16.33 18.60 17.08
N SER A 646 16.25 19.00 15.80
CA SER A 646 17.13 20.04 15.28
C SER A 646 16.74 21.41 15.83
N SER A 647 17.71 22.10 16.41
CA SER A 647 17.60 23.51 16.77
C SER A 647 18.29 24.45 15.77
N ASN A 648 18.93 23.89 14.73
CA ASN A 648 19.84 24.65 13.87
C ASN A 648 19.31 24.81 12.43
N THR A 649 18.73 25.98 12.17
CA THR A 649 18.27 26.42 10.84
C THR A 649 19.31 27.31 10.12
N GLU A 650 20.51 27.47 10.68
CA GLU A 650 21.57 28.34 10.13
C GLU A 650 22.09 27.83 8.79
N PHE A 651 22.10 26.51 8.59
CA PHE A 651 22.59 25.87 7.38
C PHE A 651 21.46 25.36 6.48
N PRO A 652 21.63 25.41 5.15
CA PRO A 652 20.66 24.84 4.21
C PRO A 652 20.46 23.34 4.44
N PHE A 653 19.22 22.89 4.26
CA PHE A 653 18.86 21.48 4.27
C PHE A 653 18.99 20.89 2.86
N LEU A 654 19.77 19.83 2.76
CA LEU A 654 19.97 19.03 1.58
C LEU A 654 19.15 17.75 1.72
N ILE A 655 18.09 17.61 0.92
CA ILE A 655 17.22 16.45 0.99
C ILE A 655 17.83 15.31 0.17
N CYS A 656 18.24 14.24 0.86
CA CYS A 656 18.88 13.05 0.31
C CYS A 656 17.88 11.89 0.23
N SER A 657 16.78 12.10 -0.49
CA SER A 657 15.81 11.04 -0.80
C SER A 657 15.18 11.27 -2.16
N ILE A 658 15.23 10.28 -3.04
CA ILE A 658 14.55 10.35 -4.34
C ILE A 658 13.03 10.27 -4.16
N ASN A 659 12.60 9.40 -3.26
CA ASN A 659 11.20 8.98 -3.16
C ASN A 659 10.39 9.82 -2.16
N HIS A 660 11.06 10.45 -1.19
CA HIS A 660 10.40 11.19 -0.11
C HIS A 660 10.75 12.67 -0.09
N ALA A 661 11.40 13.20 -1.14
CA ALA A 661 11.84 14.58 -1.18
C ALA A 661 10.74 15.60 -0.87
N GLY A 662 9.56 15.42 -1.49
CA GLY A 662 8.42 16.29 -1.24
C GLY A 662 7.92 16.23 0.21
N VAL A 663 7.88 15.03 0.80
CA VAL A 663 7.39 14.82 2.17
C VAL A 663 8.34 15.47 3.15
N MET A 664 9.65 15.24 2.94
CA MET A 664 10.71 15.83 3.73
C MET A 664 10.70 17.36 3.61
N ARG A 665 10.49 17.91 2.41
CA ARG A 665 10.37 19.36 2.19
C ARG A 665 9.19 19.95 2.98
N GLU A 666 8.04 19.29 2.94
CA GLU A 666 6.85 19.73 3.67
C GLU A 666 7.05 19.62 5.18
N GLN A 667 7.64 18.53 5.67
CA GLN A 667 8.01 18.37 7.08
C GLN A 667 8.94 19.50 7.55
N LEU A 668 9.97 19.82 6.76
CA LEU A 668 10.87 20.94 7.06
C LEU A 668 10.13 22.28 7.11
N ARG A 669 9.22 22.54 6.16
CA ARG A 669 8.40 23.76 6.15
C ARG A 669 7.43 23.83 7.32
N GLN A 670 6.87 22.71 7.75
CA GLN A 670 6.00 22.65 8.92
C GLN A 670 6.77 22.92 10.22
N LEU A 671 8.00 22.42 10.32
CA LEU A 671 8.84 22.61 11.51
C LEU A 671 9.46 24.01 11.60
N TYR A 672 9.93 24.55 10.47
CA TYR A 672 10.77 25.76 10.45
C TYR A 672 10.19 26.93 9.63
N GLY A 673 9.00 26.76 9.06
CA GLY A 673 8.37 27.76 8.18
C GLY A 673 9.05 27.87 6.81
N ASN A 674 8.77 28.95 6.09
CA ASN A 674 9.30 29.20 4.74
C ASN A 674 10.69 29.87 4.71
N ASN A 675 11.29 30.15 5.88
CA ASN A 675 12.53 30.92 5.98
C ASN A 675 13.81 30.07 5.88
N ILE A 676 13.68 28.76 5.67
CA ILE A 676 14.80 27.85 5.49
C ILE A 676 15.13 27.65 4.02
N THR A 677 16.41 27.46 3.73
CA THR A 677 16.84 27.05 2.38
C THR A 677 16.80 25.54 2.29
N ILE A 678 16.01 25.02 1.34
CA ILE A 678 15.88 23.59 1.07
C ILE A 678 16.39 23.31 -0.35
N ILE A 679 17.34 22.40 -0.46
CA ILE A 679 17.94 21.96 -1.72
C ILE A 679 17.65 20.46 -1.87
N ASN A 680 17.06 20.06 -2.99
CA ASN A 680 16.72 18.66 -3.23
C ASN A 680 17.82 17.98 -4.05
N MET A 681 18.41 16.89 -3.54
CA MET A 681 19.49 16.19 -4.26
C MET A 681 19.05 15.56 -5.58
N VAL A 682 17.77 15.25 -5.75
CA VAL A 682 17.25 14.73 -7.03
C VAL A 682 17.38 15.77 -8.13
N GLU A 683 17.10 17.04 -7.82
CA GLU A 683 17.24 18.16 -8.74
C GLU A 683 18.72 18.40 -9.12
N ILE A 684 19.66 17.84 -8.35
CA ILE A 684 21.11 17.98 -8.50
C ILE A 684 21.68 16.88 -9.42
N LEU A 685 21.15 15.66 -9.31
CA LEU A 685 21.58 14.54 -10.16
C LEU A 685 21.02 14.62 -11.59
N ASP A 686 19.92 15.35 -11.81
CA ASP A 686 19.25 15.49 -13.11
C ASP A 686 19.99 16.38 -14.14
N MET A 687 21.04 17.14 -13.75
CA MET A 687 21.60 18.21 -14.62
C MET A 687 22.86 17.89 -15.43
N ARG A 688 23.45 16.68 -15.36
CA ARG A 688 24.66 16.34 -16.17
C ARG A 688 24.43 15.71 -17.54
N ALA A 689 23.19 15.44 -17.94
CA ALA A 689 22.92 14.95 -19.30
C ALA A 689 22.69 16.06 -20.35
N GLY A 690 22.75 17.33 -19.96
CA GLY A 690 22.62 18.47 -20.86
C GLY A 690 23.94 19.02 -21.42
N HIS A 691 25.08 18.59 -20.89
CA HIS A 691 26.41 19.07 -21.27
C HIS A 691 27.46 17.94 -21.17
N LEU A 692 27.32 16.94 -22.02
CA LEU A 692 28.42 16.10 -22.51
C LEU A 692 28.22 15.88 -24.01
#